data_AF-A0AAU6KPW8-F1
#
_entry.id   AF-A0AAU6KPW8-F1
#
_cell.length_a   1.000
_cell.length_b   1.000
_cell.length_c   1.000
_cell.angle_alpha   90.00
_cell.angle_beta   90.00
_cell.angle_gamma   90.00
#
_symmetry.space_group_name_H-M   'P 1'
#
loop_
_entity.id
_entity.type
_entity.pdbx_description
1 polymer ?
#
loop_
_entity_poly.entity_id
_entity_poly.type
_entity_poly.pdbx_seq_one_letter_code
_entity_poly.pdbx_strand_id
1 'polypeptide(L)'
;MGIPSADWLVRPIGPVDEAEVAAVLAERFGVTGTIQDLGSQQDRNYRVRTGTGDYVLKIANPASDPAALRAQCAAVERLSDVLSGLRLPRAHAGVDGEVVQPLSAGGVDLVCRLLDYVPGEPIMDSRYLAPAVVARLGELAGRVVAGLADCEGIEPERPLLWDLRNALNVVETLAPHLPDQDRAARVLRASRAAHTLLEPYVDRLPVQVIHGDVTDNNVVCEPARDGRRMPVGVIDFGDLGLGWTVAELAVTCASVLHHHGAGPASVLPAVRAFHAVRPLADEELDVLWPLVVLRTSVMVVSGQYDTLLDPGNSYASVALDREWAMFEAAVSVPTEAMTAQLRHALGRPLAQLIPVAEHALLPGLPDDVVSLDLSVTSEELHTGRWLAPDAETALARAALAAGHTAARTRHGEFRLTRTTVDDSAPAATCALGVELHIARPTEIRAPWAGTVTRYGDTGMTLRTGGLDLLLDGVDAQVRPGPVTAGQPLGTVADREGVWVLGVQLSRPCATWDRPPRFATPDLAAGWLEVCPDPTRLFLVPDASPSAPDDAPLTARDAQQAVAEAELLERRDQSFATVQEHYFEAPPQVERGWRHHLVDTRGRGYLDMLNNVTILGHGHPGLSEAVHRQWQRLNTNSRFHYASVVELSERLTGLLPAELDTVFLVNSGSEAVDLALRLAWATTGRQDVVAVEEAYHGWTYASDAVSTSIADNPNALVSRPPWVHTVAAPNSYRGRHRGPQARRYAPEAAARIRELAEQGRPLAAFVCEPYYGNAGGMALPDGYLRQVYEATRDVGGLCVADEVQVGYGRLGSHFWGFEQQGVVPDIVTVAKAMGNGHPLGAVITRREIADAYRTQGYFFSSAGGSPVSSVVGLTVLDALRDEDLQTNACDVGGYLKDRLLELAERHPLIGAVHGSGLYLGVEFVRDRESLEPATEETSAICDRLREIGVIVQPTSDRQCVLKIKPPLCLTRRSADVFADALDDVLTHGW
;
A
#
# COMPACT_ATOMS: atom_id res chain seq x y z
N MET A 1 23.15 -22.02 -37.46
CA MET A 1 22.33 -21.51 -38.58
C MET A 1 22.77 -20.08 -38.84
N GLY A 2 22.83 -19.65 -40.10
CA GLY A 2 23.27 -18.30 -40.44
C GLY A 2 22.37 -17.24 -39.80
N ILE A 3 22.99 -16.21 -39.23
CA ILE A 3 22.32 -15.03 -38.67
C ILE A 3 21.60 -14.32 -39.84
N PRO A 4 20.29 -13.97 -39.73
CA PRO A 4 19.63 -13.19 -40.77
C PRO A 4 20.35 -11.85 -40.96
N SER A 5 20.73 -11.52 -42.19
CA SER A 5 21.09 -10.16 -42.59
C SER A 5 19.80 -9.37 -42.67
N ALA A 6 19.43 -8.68 -41.60
CA ALA A 6 18.24 -7.84 -41.59
C ALA A 6 18.63 -6.36 -41.60
N ASP A 7 17.98 -5.56 -42.46
CA ASP A 7 18.32 -4.16 -42.77
C ASP A 7 18.14 -3.18 -41.58
N TRP A 8 17.62 -3.66 -40.45
CA TRP A 8 17.35 -2.92 -39.22
C TRP A 8 18.46 -3.04 -38.14
N LEU A 9 19.48 -3.89 -38.33
CA LEU A 9 20.61 -4.04 -37.40
C LEU A 9 21.81 -3.18 -37.82
N VAL A 10 22.01 -2.08 -37.11
CA VAL A 10 23.15 -1.18 -37.31
C VAL A 10 24.26 -1.54 -36.32
N ARG A 11 25.49 -1.74 -36.81
CA ARG A 11 26.64 -2.04 -35.94
C ARG A 11 27.08 -0.80 -35.16
N PRO A 12 27.50 -0.94 -33.88
CA PRO A 12 28.02 0.17 -33.09
C PRO A 12 29.25 0.82 -33.74
N ILE A 13 29.43 2.12 -33.55
CA ILE A 13 30.68 2.81 -33.92
C ILE A 13 31.81 2.31 -33.02
N GLY A 14 32.99 2.08 -33.58
CA GLY A 14 34.22 1.83 -32.80
C GLY A 14 34.57 2.99 -31.87
N PRO A 15 35.49 2.81 -30.90
CA PRO A 15 35.93 3.92 -30.05
C PRO A 15 36.56 5.04 -30.89
N VAL A 16 36.14 6.27 -30.64
CA VAL A 16 36.75 7.49 -31.20
C VAL A 16 37.77 8.02 -30.19
N ASP A 17 38.94 8.45 -30.66
CA ASP A 17 40.01 8.96 -29.78
C ASP A 17 39.53 10.24 -29.07
N GLU A 18 39.72 10.32 -27.75
CA GLU A 18 39.37 11.51 -26.97
C GLU A 18 40.07 12.78 -27.48
N ALA A 19 41.26 12.65 -28.07
CA ALA A 19 41.95 13.77 -28.71
C ALA A 19 41.22 14.27 -29.97
N GLU A 20 40.62 13.37 -30.76
CA GLU A 20 39.79 13.72 -31.93
C GLU A 20 38.48 14.38 -31.47
N VAL A 21 37.85 13.86 -30.40
CA VAL A 21 36.66 14.46 -29.78
C VAL A 21 36.95 15.88 -29.29
N ALA A 22 38.07 16.08 -28.60
CA ALA A 22 38.49 17.40 -28.11
C ALA A 22 38.76 18.39 -29.25
N ALA A 23 39.39 17.93 -30.33
CA ALA A 23 39.66 18.75 -31.50
C ALA A 23 38.36 19.23 -32.16
N VAL A 24 37.39 18.35 -32.34
CA VAL A 24 36.10 18.71 -32.94
C VAL A 24 35.26 19.63 -32.06
N LEU A 25 35.26 19.42 -30.74
CA LEU A 25 34.61 20.36 -29.82
C LEU A 25 35.18 21.78 -29.94
N ALA A 26 36.51 21.91 -30.01
CA ALA A 26 37.17 23.20 -30.13
C ALA A 26 36.97 23.83 -31.53
N GLU A 27 37.10 23.04 -32.60
CA GLU A 27 37.01 23.53 -33.98
C GLU A 27 35.58 23.87 -34.40
N ARG A 28 34.62 22.99 -34.08
CA ARG A 28 33.24 23.06 -34.59
C ARG A 28 32.29 23.78 -33.65
N PHE A 29 32.49 23.66 -32.34
CA PHE A 29 31.59 24.26 -31.34
C PHE A 29 32.25 25.38 -30.53
N GLY A 30 33.57 25.59 -30.66
CA GLY A 30 34.29 26.57 -29.84
C GLY A 30 34.33 26.20 -28.35
N VAL A 31 34.12 24.93 -28.03
CA VAL A 31 34.01 24.41 -26.66
C VAL A 31 35.29 23.68 -26.26
N THR A 32 35.81 23.98 -25.07
CA THR A 32 36.94 23.25 -24.48
C THR A 32 36.58 22.83 -23.06
N GLY A 33 36.89 21.58 -22.71
CA GLY A 33 36.45 21.00 -21.45
C GLY A 33 37.00 19.60 -21.21
N THR A 34 36.67 19.02 -20.06
CA THR A 34 36.98 17.62 -19.75
C THR A 34 35.95 16.71 -20.39
N ILE A 35 36.42 15.70 -21.12
CA ILE A 35 35.59 14.73 -21.85
C ILE A 35 35.50 13.45 -21.03
N GLN A 36 34.31 12.86 -20.98
CA GLN A 36 34.05 11.57 -20.36
C GLN A 36 33.11 10.76 -21.25
N ASP A 37 33.50 9.56 -21.67
CA ASP A 37 32.61 8.63 -22.37
C ASP A 37 31.45 8.22 -21.44
N LEU A 38 30.22 8.33 -21.96
CA LEU A 38 28.98 7.94 -21.26
C LEU A 38 28.50 6.54 -21.66
N GLY A 39 29.08 5.93 -22.69
CA GLY A 39 28.59 4.70 -23.29
C GLY A 39 27.31 4.90 -24.11
N SER A 40 27.04 3.94 -24.98
CA SER A 40 25.91 3.96 -25.93
C SER A 40 25.85 2.65 -26.71
N GLN A 41 24.67 2.31 -27.26
CA GLN A 41 24.51 1.10 -28.07
C GLN A 41 24.84 1.30 -29.56
N GLN A 42 24.30 2.35 -30.20
CA GLN A 42 24.48 2.60 -31.65
C GLN A 42 25.37 3.80 -31.96
N ASP A 43 25.16 4.91 -31.24
CA ASP A 43 25.93 6.16 -31.33
C ASP A 43 27.16 6.14 -30.41
N ARG A 44 27.88 7.26 -30.26
CA ARG A 44 28.86 7.50 -29.18
C ARG A 44 28.54 8.79 -28.44
N ASN A 45 28.40 8.70 -27.12
CA ASN A 45 28.01 9.82 -26.27
C ASN A 45 29.16 10.22 -25.34
N TYR A 46 29.54 11.49 -25.36
CA TYR A 46 30.59 12.02 -24.48
C TYR A 46 30.05 13.19 -23.67
N ARG A 47 30.16 13.14 -22.34
CA ARG A 47 29.91 14.29 -21.48
C ARG A 47 31.10 15.24 -21.56
N VAL A 48 30.81 16.51 -21.79
CA VAL A 48 31.79 17.59 -21.89
C VAL A 48 31.51 18.58 -20.76
N ARG A 49 32.39 18.64 -19.76
CA ARG A 49 32.29 19.64 -18.68
C ARG A 49 33.19 20.83 -18.98
N THR A 50 32.62 22.02 -18.94
CA THR A 50 33.30 23.28 -19.24
C THR A 50 33.20 24.23 -18.04
N GLY A 51 33.90 25.38 -18.09
CA GLY A 51 33.74 26.43 -17.07
C GLY A 51 32.38 27.15 -17.13
N THR A 52 31.60 26.97 -18.20
CA THR A 52 30.37 27.72 -18.48
C THR A 52 29.11 26.84 -18.52
N GLY A 53 29.25 25.51 -18.49
CA GLY A 53 28.15 24.55 -18.58
C GLY A 53 28.61 23.12 -18.87
N ASP A 54 27.66 22.18 -18.77
CA ASP A 54 27.86 20.77 -19.12
C ASP A 54 27.07 20.43 -20.37
N TYR A 55 27.69 19.65 -21.26
CA TYR A 55 27.13 19.26 -22.55
C TYR A 55 27.29 17.76 -22.81
N VAL A 56 26.58 17.25 -23.80
CA VAL A 56 26.75 15.90 -24.35
C VAL A 56 27.07 16.03 -25.83
N LEU A 57 28.27 15.61 -26.25
CA LEU A 57 28.59 15.40 -27.66
C LEU A 57 28.09 14.02 -28.06
N LYS A 58 27.10 13.98 -28.96
CA LYS A 58 26.55 12.75 -29.54
C LYS A 58 27.08 12.60 -30.98
N ILE A 59 27.92 11.60 -31.19
CA ILE A 59 28.45 11.21 -32.50
C ILE A 59 27.53 10.15 -33.08
N ALA A 60 26.88 10.45 -34.18
CA ALA A 60 25.88 9.58 -34.78
C ALA A 60 26.52 8.46 -35.59
N ASN A 61 25.84 7.32 -35.65
CA ASN A 61 26.23 6.21 -36.49
C ASN A 61 26.32 6.62 -37.98
N PRO A 62 27.26 6.07 -38.78
CA PRO A 62 27.30 6.30 -40.23
C PRO A 62 25.99 6.03 -40.97
N ALA A 63 25.12 5.18 -40.41
CA ALA A 63 23.81 4.87 -40.97
C ALA A 63 22.75 5.96 -40.68
N SER A 64 23.03 6.94 -39.83
CA SER A 64 22.12 8.01 -39.45
C SER A 64 22.10 9.13 -40.49
N ASP A 65 20.91 9.48 -40.99
CA ASP A 65 20.74 10.60 -41.92
C ASP A 65 20.88 11.96 -41.21
N PRO A 66 21.79 12.84 -41.66
CA PRO A 66 21.92 14.19 -41.13
C PRO A 66 20.65 15.04 -41.19
N ALA A 67 19.73 14.83 -42.15
CA ALA A 67 18.47 15.57 -42.18
C ALA A 67 17.53 15.14 -41.05
N ALA A 68 17.39 13.83 -40.81
CA ALA A 68 16.69 13.30 -39.64
C ALA A 68 17.28 13.84 -38.32
N LEU A 69 18.60 13.90 -38.17
CA LEU A 69 19.25 14.45 -36.97
C LEU A 69 18.94 15.93 -36.73
N ARG A 70 18.83 16.74 -37.80
CA ARG A 70 18.38 18.16 -37.69
C ARG A 70 16.92 18.25 -37.27
N ALA A 71 16.06 17.40 -37.82
CA ALA A 71 14.64 17.36 -37.47
C ALA A 71 14.43 16.96 -36.00
N GLN A 72 15.23 16.02 -35.48
CA GLN A 72 15.26 15.70 -34.04
C GLN A 72 15.63 16.93 -33.18
N CYS A 73 16.65 17.69 -33.55
CA CYS A 73 17.03 18.91 -32.83
C CYS A 73 15.91 19.96 -32.84
N ALA A 74 15.26 20.15 -33.99
CA ALA A 74 14.14 21.08 -34.11
C ALA A 74 12.93 20.66 -33.25
N ALA A 75 12.66 19.36 -33.15
CA ALA A 75 11.62 18.83 -32.28
C ALA A 75 11.90 19.12 -30.80
N VAL A 76 13.14 18.93 -30.35
CA VAL A 76 13.54 19.25 -28.96
C VAL A 76 13.45 20.74 -28.66
N GLU A 77 13.82 21.61 -29.60
CA GLU A 77 13.71 23.06 -29.45
C GLU A 77 12.24 23.48 -29.31
N ARG A 78 11.36 22.93 -30.16
CA ARG A 78 9.93 23.17 -30.05
C ARG A 78 9.34 22.69 -28.73
N LEU A 79 9.70 21.48 -28.30
CA LEU A 79 9.25 20.94 -27.00
C LEU A 79 9.70 21.83 -25.84
N SER A 80 10.92 22.33 -25.94
CA SER A 80 11.51 23.28 -25.00
C SER A 80 10.76 24.61 -24.89
N ASP A 81 10.13 25.06 -25.98
CA ASP A 81 9.32 26.28 -26.00
C ASP A 81 7.91 26.07 -25.43
N VAL A 82 7.30 24.91 -25.69
CA VAL A 82 5.90 24.64 -25.31
C VAL A 82 5.74 23.93 -23.95
N LEU A 83 6.76 23.21 -23.49
CA LEU A 83 6.72 22.44 -22.23
C LEU A 83 7.54 23.13 -21.14
N SER A 84 6.95 24.16 -20.51
CA SER A 84 7.59 24.84 -19.38
C SER A 84 7.89 23.87 -18.22
N GLY A 85 9.06 24.06 -17.61
CA GLY A 85 9.51 23.27 -16.46
C GLY A 85 9.98 21.85 -16.77
N LEU A 86 10.00 21.43 -18.05
CA LEU A 86 10.59 20.16 -18.46
C LEU A 86 12.05 20.37 -18.90
N ARG A 87 12.97 19.53 -18.42
CA ARG A 87 14.38 19.57 -18.85
C ARG A 87 14.58 18.70 -20.07
N LEU A 88 15.19 19.27 -21.11
CA LEU A 88 15.36 18.65 -22.42
C LEU A 88 16.76 18.95 -22.98
N PRO A 89 17.37 18.04 -23.75
CA PRO A 89 18.74 18.20 -24.26
C PRO A 89 18.77 19.07 -25.53
N ARG A 90 18.68 20.40 -25.38
CA ARG A 90 18.68 21.34 -26.51
C ARG A 90 19.99 21.28 -27.28
N ALA A 91 19.92 21.40 -28.60
CA ALA A 91 21.10 21.37 -29.45
C ALA A 91 21.76 22.75 -29.56
N HIS A 92 23.09 22.77 -29.53
CA HIS A 92 23.90 23.96 -29.72
C HIS A 92 24.38 24.07 -31.16
N ALA A 93 24.24 25.25 -31.74
CA ALA A 93 24.82 25.55 -33.04
C ALA A 93 26.35 25.59 -32.95
N GLY A 94 27.01 25.07 -33.98
CA GLY A 94 28.44 25.23 -34.16
C GLY A 94 28.81 26.67 -34.52
N VAL A 95 30.11 26.91 -34.69
CA VAL A 95 30.66 28.22 -35.07
C VAL A 95 30.18 28.71 -36.45
N ASP A 96 29.67 27.80 -37.29
CA ASP A 96 29.08 28.07 -38.60
C ASP A 96 27.54 28.29 -38.55
N GLY A 97 26.93 28.15 -37.37
CA GLY A 97 25.49 28.30 -37.17
C GLY A 97 24.67 27.01 -37.34
N GLU A 98 25.28 25.90 -37.73
CA GLU A 98 24.59 24.62 -37.94
C GLU A 98 24.63 23.73 -36.69
N VAL A 99 23.54 23.02 -36.39
CA VAL A 99 23.44 22.13 -35.20
C VAL A 99 24.01 20.73 -35.42
N VAL A 100 24.17 20.30 -36.68
CA VAL A 100 24.78 19.02 -37.06
C VAL A 100 26.13 19.30 -37.74
N GLN A 101 27.21 18.79 -37.15
CA GLN A 101 28.58 19.08 -37.55
C GLN A 101 29.27 17.83 -38.11
N PRO A 102 30.07 17.94 -39.19
CA PRO A 102 30.88 16.82 -39.69
C PRO A 102 32.04 16.50 -38.73
N LEU A 103 32.38 15.22 -38.62
CA LEU A 103 33.51 14.68 -37.85
C LEU A 103 34.23 13.65 -38.73
N SER A 104 35.54 13.76 -38.89
CA SER A 104 36.34 12.68 -39.48
C SER A 104 37.15 12.03 -38.36
N ALA A 105 36.89 10.76 -38.07
CA ALA A 105 37.55 10.01 -37.00
C ALA A 105 37.93 8.61 -37.50
N GLY A 106 39.19 8.20 -37.29
CA GLY A 106 39.67 6.88 -37.73
C GLY A 106 39.55 6.61 -39.24
N GLY A 107 39.47 7.66 -40.08
CA GLY A 107 39.30 7.54 -41.53
C GLY A 107 37.85 7.30 -42.01
N VAL A 108 36.86 7.45 -41.14
CA VAL A 108 35.42 7.39 -41.47
C VAL A 108 34.81 8.79 -41.30
N ASP A 109 34.01 9.20 -42.28
CA ASP A 109 33.23 10.43 -42.19
C ASP A 109 31.96 10.18 -41.38
N LEU A 110 31.83 10.89 -40.27
CA LEU A 110 30.76 10.82 -39.29
C LEU A 110 30.11 12.21 -39.13
N VAL A 111 29.03 12.27 -38.37
CA VAL A 111 28.41 13.52 -37.95
C VAL A 111 28.19 13.53 -36.45
N CYS A 112 28.19 14.72 -35.85
CA CYS A 112 28.00 14.90 -34.42
C CYS A 112 27.11 16.11 -34.09
N ARG A 113 26.57 16.11 -32.88
CA ARG A 113 25.75 17.19 -32.30
C ARG A 113 26.21 17.46 -30.88
N LEU A 114 26.20 18.72 -30.49
CA LEU A 114 26.42 19.13 -29.10
C LEU A 114 25.07 19.45 -28.45
N LEU A 115 24.71 18.74 -27.39
CA LEU A 115 23.43 18.88 -26.69
C LEU A 115 23.66 19.39 -25.26
N ASP A 116 22.67 20.07 -24.67
CA ASP A 116 22.64 20.34 -23.24
C ASP A 116 22.71 19.03 -22.45
N TYR A 117 23.58 18.99 -21.43
CA TYR A 117 23.51 17.92 -20.44
C TYR A 117 22.31 18.18 -19.53
N VAL A 118 21.36 17.24 -19.52
CA VAL A 118 20.20 17.32 -18.65
C VAL A 118 20.57 16.79 -17.25
N PRO A 119 20.59 17.63 -16.19
CA PRO A 119 20.98 17.19 -14.86
C PRO A 119 19.85 16.39 -14.19
N GLY A 120 20.24 15.27 -13.58
CA GLY A 120 19.38 14.40 -12.80
C GLY A 120 19.94 12.98 -12.76
N GLU A 121 19.28 12.11 -12.00
CA GLU A 121 19.58 10.68 -11.94
C GLU A 121 18.55 9.89 -12.78
N PRO A 122 18.95 8.82 -13.49
CA PRO A 122 18.00 7.95 -14.15
C PRO A 122 17.00 7.36 -13.15
N ILE A 123 15.74 7.24 -13.55
CA ILE A 123 14.71 6.61 -12.72
C ILE A 123 14.85 5.08 -12.70
N MET A 124 15.51 4.47 -13.70
CA MET A 124 15.84 3.04 -13.78
C MET A 124 16.49 2.49 -12.49
N ASP A 125 17.27 3.31 -11.78
CA ASP A 125 17.92 2.88 -10.53
C ASP A 125 16.95 2.81 -9.34
N SER A 126 15.76 3.41 -9.44
CA SER A 126 14.68 3.24 -8.46
C SER A 126 14.09 1.84 -8.61
N ARG A 127 14.26 0.98 -7.60
CA ARG A 127 13.72 -0.39 -7.68
C ARG A 127 12.20 -0.39 -7.60
N TYR A 128 11.61 0.37 -6.68
CA TYR A 128 10.17 0.60 -6.57
C TYR A 128 9.77 1.97 -7.15
N LEU A 129 8.60 2.04 -7.79
CA LEU A 129 7.99 3.28 -8.26
C LEU A 129 6.66 3.54 -7.55
N ALA A 130 6.62 4.58 -6.72
CA ALA A 130 5.40 5.01 -6.05
C ALA A 130 4.30 5.40 -7.06
N PRO A 131 3.00 5.22 -6.75
CA PRO A 131 1.91 5.62 -7.64
C PRO A 131 2.00 7.07 -8.14
N ALA A 132 2.47 7.99 -7.30
CA ALA A 132 2.70 9.39 -7.67
C ALA A 132 3.82 9.55 -8.71
N VAL A 133 4.90 8.76 -8.61
CA VAL A 133 6.00 8.73 -9.57
C VAL A 133 5.53 8.15 -10.91
N VAL A 134 4.75 7.06 -10.87
CA VAL A 134 4.16 6.46 -12.07
C VAL A 134 3.16 7.42 -12.75
N ALA A 135 2.34 8.13 -11.98
CA ALA A 135 1.46 9.17 -12.52
C ALA A 135 2.27 10.28 -13.21
N ARG A 136 3.38 10.72 -12.60
CA ARG A 136 4.25 11.74 -13.19
C ARG A 136 4.90 11.27 -14.49
N LEU A 137 5.29 9.99 -14.62
CA LEU A 137 5.76 9.41 -15.88
C LEU A 137 4.69 9.46 -16.98
N GLY A 138 3.44 9.09 -16.65
CA GLY A 138 2.32 9.16 -17.60
C GLY A 138 1.97 10.58 -18.03
N GLU A 139 1.97 11.54 -17.09
CA GLU A 139 1.80 12.96 -17.39
C GLU A 139 2.91 13.44 -18.35
N LEU A 140 4.16 13.06 -18.08
CA LEU A 140 5.31 13.42 -18.90
C LEU A 140 5.17 12.90 -20.33
N ALA A 141 4.85 11.62 -20.51
CA ALA A 141 4.58 11.03 -21.81
C ALA A 141 3.44 11.76 -22.55
N GLY A 142 2.35 12.09 -21.85
CA GLY A 142 1.23 12.85 -22.41
C GLY A 142 1.62 14.24 -22.89
N ARG A 143 2.45 14.94 -22.12
CA ARG A 143 2.96 16.28 -22.47
C ARG A 143 3.89 16.23 -23.68
N VAL A 144 4.79 15.25 -23.74
CA VAL A 144 5.71 15.07 -24.88
C VAL A 144 4.93 14.78 -26.17
N VAL A 145 3.98 13.83 -26.14
CA VAL A 145 3.13 13.52 -27.30
C VAL A 145 2.34 14.74 -27.75
N ALA A 146 1.71 15.47 -26.82
CA ALA A 146 0.96 16.67 -27.16
C ALA A 146 1.84 17.76 -27.78
N GLY A 147 3.07 17.93 -27.30
CA GLY A 147 4.02 18.93 -27.83
C GLY A 147 4.56 18.60 -29.23
N LEU A 148 4.57 17.32 -29.61
CA LEU A 148 5.04 16.84 -30.91
C LEU A 148 3.96 16.81 -32.01
N ALA A 149 2.71 17.16 -31.71
CA ALA A 149 1.56 16.97 -32.62
C ALA A 149 1.72 17.64 -34.00
N ASP A 150 2.36 18.83 -34.08
CA ASP A 150 2.61 19.52 -35.35
C ASP A 150 4.08 19.46 -35.80
N CYS A 151 4.84 18.44 -35.38
CA CYS A 151 6.17 18.18 -35.90
C CYS A 151 6.08 17.44 -37.24
N GLU A 152 6.76 17.95 -38.27
CA GLU A 152 6.82 17.37 -39.62
C GLU A 152 8.28 17.08 -40.01
N GLY A 153 8.50 16.31 -41.08
CA GLY A 153 9.84 16.11 -41.66
C GLY A 153 10.73 15.09 -40.94
N ILE A 154 10.17 14.29 -40.02
CA ILE A 154 10.83 13.14 -39.41
C ILE A 154 10.23 11.87 -40.05
N GLU A 155 10.72 11.54 -41.25
CA GLU A 155 10.36 10.29 -41.93
C GLU A 155 11.52 9.28 -41.79
N PRO A 156 11.27 8.07 -41.25
CA PRO A 156 12.33 7.08 -41.14
C PRO A 156 12.66 6.51 -42.52
N GLU A 157 13.94 6.56 -42.93
CA GLU A 157 14.41 5.92 -44.18
C GLU A 157 14.31 4.38 -44.13
N ARG A 158 14.19 3.79 -42.93
CA ARG A 158 14.05 2.35 -42.68
C ARG A 158 13.06 2.06 -41.55
N PRO A 159 12.35 0.93 -41.57
CA PRO A 159 11.53 0.51 -40.44
C PRO A 159 12.37 0.40 -39.15
N LEU A 160 12.04 1.19 -38.14
CA LEU A 160 12.69 1.12 -36.83
C LEU A 160 12.24 -0.14 -36.09
N LEU A 161 13.18 -0.79 -35.41
CA LEU A 161 12.91 -1.94 -34.54
C LEU A 161 11.83 -1.62 -33.48
N TRP A 162 11.85 -0.38 -32.99
CA TRP A 162 11.00 0.12 -31.93
C TRP A 162 9.64 0.67 -32.41
N ASP A 163 9.42 0.76 -33.72
CA ASP A 163 8.13 1.17 -34.28
C ASP A 163 7.09 0.06 -34.06
N LEU A 164 6.15 0.27 -33.15
CA LEU A 164 5.14 -0.72 -32.79
C LEU A 164 4.22 -1.11 -33.95
N ARG A 165 4.17 -0.32 -35.03
CA ARG A 165 3.46 -0.71 -36.28
C ARG A 165 4.11 -1.91 -36.96
N ASN A 166 5.39 -2.16 -36.70
CA ASN A 166 6.18 -3.27 -37.25
C ASN A 166 6.44 -4.38 -36.23
N ALA A 167 5.91 -4.27 -34.99
CA ALA A 167 6.29 -5.13 -33.87
C ALA A 167 6.09 -6.64 -34.13
N LEU A 168 4.96 -7.04 -34.74
CA LEU A 168 4.72 -8.46 -35.02
C LEU A 168 5.77 -9.03 -35.99
N ASN A 169 6.10 -8.30 -37.06
CA ASN A 169 7.10 -8.73 -38.02
C ASN A 169 8.49 -8.89 -37.38
N VAL A 170 8.85 -7.98 -36.47
CA VAL A 170 10.08 -8.08 -35.67
C VAL A 170 10.06 -9.36 -34.83
N VAL A 171 8.99 -9.60 -34.08
CA VAL A 171 8.86 -10.78 -33.22
C VAL A 171 8.91 -12.08 -34.03
N GLU A 172 8.19 -12.16 -35.14
CA GLU A 172 8.19 -13.35 -36.00
C GLU A 172 9.54 -13.64 -36.63
N THR A 173 10.32 -12.60 -36.92
CA THR A 173 11.69 -12.73 -37.44
C THR A 173 12.66 -13.21 -36.36
N LEU A 174 12.53 -12.71 -35.13
CA LEU A 174 13.53 -12.91 -34.08
C LEU A 174 13.24 -14.03 -33.08
N ALA A 175 11.98 -14.29 -32.76
CA ALA A 175 11.60 -15.34 -31.81
C ALA A 175 12.18 -16.73 -32.13
N PRO A 176 12.32 -17.17 -33.41
CA PRO A 176 12.95 -18.45 -33.74
C PRO A 176 14.41 -18.59 -33.27
N HIS A 177 15.08 -17.47 -32.98
CA HIS A 177 16.46 -17.43 -32.52
C HIS A 177 16.60 -17.48 -30.99
N LEU A 178 15.50 -17.46 -30.23
CA LEU A 178 15.54 -17.65 -28.79
C LEU A 178 16.08 -19.06 -28.44
N PRO A 179 16.97 -19.19 -27.44
CA PRO A 179 17.52 -20.49 -27.04
C PRO A 179 16.45 -21.50 -26.58
N ASP A 180 15.42 -21.01 -25.90
CA ASP A 180 14.30 -21.80 -25.39
C ASP A 180 13.10 -21.67 -26.34
N GLN A 181 12.73 -22.81 -26.96
CA GLN A 181 11.67 -22.86 -27.96
C GLN A 181 10.26 -22.78 -27.35
N ASP A 182 10.09 -23.15 -26.08
CA ASP A 182 8.81 -22.98 -25.39
C ASP A 182 8.56 -21.51 -25.08
N ARG A 183 9.63 -20.80 -24.64
CA ARG A 183 9.63 -19.33 -24.52
C ARG A 183 9.35 -18.65 -25.85
N ALA A 184 9.97 -19.10 -26.94
CA ALA A 184 9.70 -18.58 -28.28
C ALA A 184 8.24 -18.76 -28.71
N ALA A 185 7.69 -19.96 -28.52
CA ALA A 185 6.30 -20.25 -28.83
C ALA A 185 5.33 -19.39 -28.01
N ARG A 186 5.68 -19.09 -26.75
CA ARG A 186 4.88 -18.23 -25.86
C ARG A 186 4.88 -16.77 -26.33
N VAL A 187 6.04 -16.20 -26.63
CA VAL A 187 6.16 -14.82 -27.15
C VAL A 187 5.42 -14.67 -28.47
N LEU A 188 5.58 -15.63 -29.39
CA LEU A 188 4.87 -15.64 -30.68
C LEU A 188 3.35 -15.72 -30.51
N ARG A 189 2.86 -16.59 -29.61
CA ARG A 189 1.42 -16.73 -29.34
C ARG A 189 0.83 -15.45 -28.77
N ALA A 190 1.49 -14.85 -27.79
CA ALA A 190 1.07 -13.60 -27.18
C ALA A 190 1.05 -12.45 -28.20
N SER A 191 2.12 -12.31 -29.00
CA SER A 191 2.24 -11.27 -30.02
C SER A 191 1.20 -11.40 -31.12
N ARG A 192 0.97 -12.62 -31.63
CA ARG A 192 -0.07 -12.86 -32.64
C ARG A 192 -1.46 -12.54 -32.12
N ALA A 193 -1.77 -12.98 -30.90
CA ALA A 193 -3.06 -12.67 -30.27
C ALA A 193 -3.26 -11.16 -30.06
N ALA A 194 -2.23 -10.46 -29.56
CA ALA A 194 -2.26 -9.00 -29.40
C ALA A 194 -2.46 -8.30 -30.76
N HIS A 195 -1.74 -8.73 -31.80
CA HIS A 195 -1.88 -8.15 -33.13
C HIS A 195 -3.28 -8.37 -33.73
N THR A 196 -3.90 -9.54 -33.54
CA THR A 196 -5.29 -9.80 -33.97
C THR A 196 -6.29 -8.83 -33.33
N LEU A 197 -6.07 -8.44 -32.07
CA LEU A 197 -6.92 -7.46 -31.37
C LEU A 197 -6.68 -6.02 -31.87
N LEU A 198 -5.47 -5.72 -32.34
CA LEU A 198 -5.05 -4.42 -32.88
C LEU A 198 -5.53 -4.19 -34.33
N GLU A 199 -5.52 -5.24 -35.16
CA GLU A 199 -5.79 -5.19 -36.61
C GLU A 199 -7.05 -4.39 -37.01
N PRO A 200 -8.20 -4.50 -36.32
CA PRO A 200 -9.41 -3.74 -36.69
C PRO A 200 -9.31 -2.22 -36.54
N TYR A 201 -8.29 -1.72 -35.83
CA TYR A 201 -8.17 -0.31 -35.45
C TYR A 201 -7.03 0.42 -36.15
N VAL A 202 -6.09 -0.28 -36.80
CA VAL A 202 -4.83 0.30 -37.31
C VAL A 202 -5.02 1.54 -38.19
N ASP A 203 -6.05 1.57 -39.03
CA ASP A 203 -6.36 2.67 -39.95
C ASP A 203 -7.06 3.87 -39.27
N ARG A 204 -7.50 3.71 -38.02
CA ARG A 204 -8.23 4.71 -37.23
C ARG A 204 -7.37 5.35 -36.14
N LEU A 205 -6.22 4.75 -35.82
CA LEU A 205 -5.33 5.26 -34.79
C LEU A 205 -4.62 6.52 -35.28
N PRO A 206 -4.59 7.61 -34.49
CA PRO A 206 -3.85 8.82 -34.88
C PRO A 206 -2.35 8.52 -35.03
N VAL A 207 -1.76 9.01 -36.13
CA VAL A 207 -0.32 8.89 -36.41
C VAL A 207 0.29 10.28 -36.42
N GLN A 208 1.38 10.44 -35.68
CA GLN A 208 2.19 11.66 -35.65
C GLN A 208 3.64 11.31 -35.30
N VAL A 209 4.51 12.32 -35.23
CA VAL A 209 5.80 12.16 -34.57
C VAL A 209 5.58 11.92 -33.07
N ILE A 210 6.17 10.86 -32.55
CA ILE A 210 6.24 10.53 -31.12
C ILE A 210 7.71 10.38 -30.71
N HIS A 211 8.00 10.49 -29.41
CA HIS A 211 9.34 10.16 -28.89
C HIS A 211 9.60 8.66 -29.00
N GLY A 212 8.58 7.84 -28.72
CA GLY A 212 8.62 6.38 -28.83
C GLY A 212 9.45 5.69 -27.76
N ASP A 213 9.96 6.43 -26.77
CA ASP A 213 10.87 5.90 -25.75
C ASP A 213 10.89 6.70 -24.44
N VAL A 214 9.76 7.31 -24.05
CA VAL A 214 9.60 7.83 -22.68
C VAL A 214 9.48 6.67 -21.69
N THR A 215 10.65 6.19 -21.25
CA THR A 215 10.85 5.03 -20.37
C THR A 215 11.63 5.40 -19.12
N ASP A 216 11.75 4.44 -18.19
CA ASP A 216 12.57 4.56 -16.99
C ASP A 216 14.08 4.78 -17.26
N ASN A 217 14.54 4.54 -18.49
CA ASN A 217 15.94 4.72 -18.88
C ASN A 217 16.23 6.12 -19.40
N ASN A 218 15.23 6.74 -20.03
CA ASN A 218 15.34 8.00 -20.73
C ASN A 218 14.61 9.15 -20.02
N VAL A 219 14.20 8.92 -18.78
CA VAL A 219 13.67 9.94 -17.87
C VAL A 219 14.68 10.22 -16.77
N VAL A 220 14.98 11.50 -16.57
CA VAL A 220 15.78 11.96 -15.43
C VAL A 220 14.89 12.45 -14.30
N CYS A 221 15.36 12.19 -13.08
CA CYS A 221 14.67 12.55 -11.85
C CYS A 221 15.49 13.47 -10.97
N GLU A 222 14.79 14.11 -10.04
CA GLU A 222 15.37 14.73 -8.85
C GLU A 222 14.80 14.08 -7.58
N PRO A 223 15.61 14.00 -6.51
CA PRO A 223 15.10 13.58 -5.21
C PRO A 223 14.10 14.62 -4.69
N ALA A 224 12.89 14.17 -4.40
CA ALA A 224 11.91 14.91 -3.61
C ALA A 224 12.34 14.93 -2.13
N ARG A 225 11.66 15.74 -1.32
CA ARG A 225 11.98 15.87 0.13
C ARG A 225 11.85 14.57 0.90
N ASP A 226 10.99 13.68 0.45
CA ASP A 226 10.78 12.34 1.01
C ASP A 226 11.73 11.28 0.43
N GLY A 227 12.75 11.67 -0.34
CA GLY A 227 13.71 10.76 -0.96
C GLY A 227 13.23 10.08 -2.25
N ARG A 228 11.96 10.23 -2.64
CA ARG A 228 11.45 9.63 -3.89
C ARG A 228 12.02 10.35 -5.10
N ARG A 229 12.37 9.61 -6.15
CA ARG A 229 12.89 10.17 -7.40
C ARG A 229 11.75 10.63 -8.30
N MET A 230 11.55 11.94 -8.43
CA MET A 230 10.45 12.52 -9.21
C MET A 230 10.90 12.89 -10.63
N PRO A 231 10.19 12.44 -11.69
CA PRO A 231 10.51 12.80 -13.07
C PRO A 231 10.47 14.30 -13.37
N VAL A 232 11.57 14.83 -13.92
CA VAL A 232 11.74 16.26 -14.26
C VAL A 232 12.22 16.53 -15.69
N GLY A 233 12.62 15.49 -16.44
CA GLY A 233 13.20 15.67 -17.77
C GLY A 233 13.18 14.38 -18.59
N VAL A 234 13.28 14.55 -19.91
CA VAL A 234 13.41 13.46 -20.88
C VAL A 234 14.70 13.67 -21.64
N ILE A 235 15.43 12.58 -21.86
CA ILE A 235 16.68 12.53 -22.61
C ILE A 235 16.55 11.56 -23.79
N ASP A 236 17.53 11.60 -24.67
CA ASP A 236 17.66 10.74 -25.85
C ASP A 236 16.46 10.72 -26.81
N PHE A 237 16.45 11.69 -27.71
CA PHE A 237 15.46 11.82 -28.79
C PHE A 237 15.88 11.06 -30.08
N GLY A 238 16.71 10.02 -29.94
CA GLY A 238 17.22 9.22 -31.06
C GLY A 238 16.13 8.43 -31.78
N ASP A 239 15.09 7.99 -31.05
CA ASP A 239 13.99 7.16 -31.55
C ASP A 239 12.77 7.96 -32.04
N LEU A 240 12.89 9.29 -32.11
CA LEU A 240 11.86 10.15 -32.69
C LEU A 240 11.46 9.65 -34.08
N GLY A 241 10.17 9.40 -34.28
CA GLY A 241 9.66 8.88 -35.53
C GLY A 241 8.14 8.93 -35.61
N LEU A 242 7.60 8.67 -36.80
CA LEU A 242 6.16 8.49 -36.98
C LEU A 242 5.71 7.23 -36.25
N GLY A 243 4.68 7.33 -35.41
CA GLY A 243 4.07 6.21 -34.71
C GLY A 243 2.63 6.52 -34.34
N TRP A 244 1.92 5.51 -33.81
CA TRP A 244 0.61 5.75 -33.22
C TRP A 244 0.77 6.57 -31.94
N THR A 245 -0.06 7.60 -31.73
CA THR A 245 -0.01 8.46 -30.52
C THR A 245 -0.02 7.65 -29.22
N VAL A 246 -0.86 6.63 -29.16
CA VAL A 246 -1.00 5.74 -27.99
C VAL A 246 0.21 4.83 -27.76
N ALA A 247 1.07 4.63 -28.77
CA ALA A 247 2.27 3.81 -28.64
C ALA A 247 3.25 4.39 -27.60
N GLU A 248 3.33 5.72 -27.45
CA GLU A 248 4.16 6.33 -26.39
C GLU A 248 3.73 5.84 -25.01
N LEU A 249 2.42 5.90 -24.72
CA LEU A 249 1.89 5.43 -23.45
C LEU A 249 2.10 3.92 -23.28
N ALA A 250 1.99 3.13 -24.34
CA ALA A 250 2.28 1.69 -24.27
C ALA A 250 3.75 1.43 -23.89
N VAL A 251 4.69 2.22 -24.41
CA VAL A 251 6.11 2.15 -24.07
C VAL A 251 6.35 2.55 -22.62
N THR A 252 5.76 3.66 -22.16
CA THR A 252 5.82 4.09 -20.76
C THR A 252 5.26 3.02 -19.82
N CYS A 253 4.07 2.46 -20.12
CA CYS A 253 3.46 1.39 -19.33
C CYS A 253 4.35 0.14 -19.27
N ALA A 254 4.95 -0.28 -20.38
CA ALA A 254 5.86 -1.43 -20.40
C ALA A 254 7.06 -1.23 -19.46
N SER A 255 7.65 -0.02 -19.44
CA SER A 255 8.80 0.31 -18.58
C SER A 255 8.50 0.26 -17.08
N VAL A 256 7.24 0.37 -16.67
CA VAL A 256 6.85 0.29 -15.25
C VAL A 256 6.84 -1.16 -14.73
N LEU A 257 6.64 -2.15 -15.61
CA LEU A 257 6.24 -3.51 -15.21
C LEU A 257 7.34 -4.37 -14.59
N HIS A 258 8.62 -4.01 -14.70
CA HIS A 258 9.73 -4.77 -14.07
C HIS A 258 10.08 -4.29 -12.66
N HIS A 259 9.58 -3.13 -12.25
CA HIS A 259 9.90 -2.56 -10.95
C HIS A 259 9.36 -3.43 -9.81
N HIS A 260 10.04 -3.37 -8.66
CA HIS A 260 9.77 -4.21 -7.52
C HIS A 260 8.31 -4.07 -7.03
N GLY A 261 7.58 -5.18 -6.99
CA GLY A 261 6.17 -5.21 -6.60
C GLY A 261 5.19 -4.68 -7.65
N ALA A 262 5.67 -4.34 -8.86
CA ALA A 262 4.80 -3.93 -9.95
C ALA A 262 4.03 -5.11 -10.55
N GLY A 263 2.81 -4.83 -11.02
CA GLY A 263 2.00 -5.73 -11.83
C GLY A 263 1.15 -4.96 -12.82
N PRO A 264 0.23 -5.61 -13.55
CA PRO A 264 -0.58 -4.94 -14.57
C PRO A 264 -1.32 -3.70 -14.07
N ALA A 265 -1.86 -3.73 -12.84
CA ALA A 265 -2.59 -2.60 -12.26
C ALA A 265 -1.68 -1.40 -11.90
N SER A 266 -0.36 -1.60 -11.78
CA SER A 266 0.59 -0.54 -11.42
C SER A 266 0.70 0.56 -12.48
N VAL A 267 0.26 0.31 -13.71
CA VAL A 267 0.27 1.31 -14.80
C VAL A 267 -0.92 2.28 -14.76
N LEU A 268 -1.97 1.98 -13.99
CA LEU A 268 -3.21 2.78 -13.96
C LEU A 268 -2.97 4.26 -13.61
N PRO A 269 -2.07 4.62 -12.67
CA PRO A 269 -1.72 6.02 -12.42
C PRO A 269 -1.16 6.73 -13.66
N ALA A 270 -0.26 6.07 -14.42
CA ALA A 270 0.30 6.63 -15.65
C ALA A 270 -0.78 6.85 -16.71
N VAL A 271 -1.68 5.89 -16.89
CA VAL A 271 -2.77 5.98 -17.88
C VAL A 271 -3.73 7.12 -17.55
N ARG A 272 -4.12 7.28 -16.27
CA ARG A 272 -4.98 8.38 -15.83
C ARG A 272 -4.31 9.75 -16.05
N ALA A 273 -3.04 9.87 -15.68
CA ALA A 273 -2.29 11.10 -15.84
C ALA A 273 -2.06 11.46 -17.32
N PHE A 274 -1.73 10.48 -18.16
CA PHE A 274 -1.65 10.66 -19.60
C PHE A 274 -2.99 11.13 -20.17
N HIS A 275 -4.10 10.45 -19.83
CA HIS A 275 -5.44 10.79 -20.29
C HIS A 275 -5.85 12.22 -19.91
N ALA A 276 -5.47 12.68 -18.71
CA ALA A 276 -5.75 14.04 -18.24
C ALA A 276 -5.04 15.12 -19.08
N VAL A 277 -3.87 14.82 -19.64
CA VAL A 277 -3.12 15.72 -20.53
C VAL A 277 -3.54 15.59 -21.98
N ARG A 278 -3.62 14.35 -22.47
CA ARG A 278 -4.00 13.99 -23.84
C ARG A 278 -5.10 12.92 -23.78
N PRO A 279 -6.39 13.30 -23.93
CA PRO A 279 -7.50 12.37 -23.84
C PRO A 279 -7.41 11.23 -24.85
N LEU A 280 -7.57 10.00 -24.37
CA LEU A 280 -7.55 8.76 -25.16
C LEU A 280 -8.91 8.50 -25.83
N ALA A 281 -8.91 8.19 -27.13
CA ALA A 281 -10.10 7.71 -27.83
C ALA A 281 -10.45 6.26 -27.43
N ASP A 282 -11.65 5.78 -27.77
CA ASP A 282 -12.06 4.40 -27.44
C ASP A 282 -11.17 3.38 -28.14
N GLU A 283 -10.83 3.65 -29.40
CA GLU A 283 -9.97 2.83 -30.24
C GLU A 283 -8.56 2.74 -29.66
N GLU A 284 -8.04 3.84 -29.11
CA GLU A 284 -6.72 3.86 -28.47
C GLU A 284 -6.72 3.07 -27.16
N LEU A 285 -7.80 3.14 -26.37
CA LEU A 285 -7.95 2.31 -25.17
C LEU A 285 -8.01 0.82 -25.49
N ASP A 286 -8.70 0.45 -26.56
CA ASP A 286 -8.83 -0.93 -27.00
C ASP A 286 -7.50 -1.56 -27.43
N VAL A 287 -6.57 -0.73 -27.93
CA VAL A 287 -5.26 -1.20 -28.42
C VAL A 287 -4.10 -0.97 -27.46
N LEU A 288 -4.29 -0.19 -26.39
CA LEU A 288 -3.20 0.15 -25.47
C LEU A 288 -2.52 -1.09 -24.87
N TRP A 289 -3.28 -2.01 -24.28
CA TRP A 289 -2.68 -3.23 -23.71
C TRP A 289 -2.13 -4.20 -24.77
N PRO A 290 -2.81 -4.45 -25.91
CA PRO A 290 -2.17 -5.15 -27.03
C PRO A 290 -0.79 -4.58 -27.41
N LEU A 291 -0.65 -3.25 -27.45
CA LEU A 291 0.62 -2.58 -27.75
C LEU A 291 1.66 -2.77 -26.63
N VAL A 292 1.27 -2.81 -25.35
CA VAL A 292 2.17 -3.17 -24.24
C VAL A 292 2.71 -4.59 -24.39
N VAL A 293 1.85 -5.56 -24.75
CA VAL A 293 2.27 -6.95 -25.00
C VAL A 293 3.21 -7.02 -26.20
N LEU A 294 2.95 -6.28 -27.27
CA LEU A 294 3.83 -6.22 -28.44
C LEU A 294 5.17 -5.57 -28.10
N ARG A 295 5.18 -4.46 -27.34
CA ARG A 295 6.41 -3.77 -26.92
C ARG A 295 7.30 -4.70 -26.09
N THR A 296 6.74 -5.33 -25.06
CA THR A 296 7.50 -6.26 -24.20
C THR A 296 7.99 -7.49 -24.96
N SER A 297 7.20 -7.99 -25.92
CA SER A 297 7.63 -9.06 -26.82
C SER A 297 8.82 -8.65 -27.70
N VAL A 298 8.79 -7.45 -28.27
CA VAL A 298 9.90 -6.88 -29.07
C VAL A 298 11.16 -6.74 -28.21
N MET A 299 11.04 -6.24 -26.98
CA MET A 299 12.16 -6.10 -26.05
C MET A 299 12.84 -7.44 -25.79
N VAL A 300 12.08 -8.47 -25.41
CA VAL A 300 12.62 -9.82 -25.14
C VAL A 300 13.36 -10.42 -26.34
N VAL A 301 12.78 -10.36 -27.54
CA VAL A 301 13.42 -10.98 -28.72
C VAL A 301 14.62 -10.19 -29.22
N SER A 302 14.61 -8.87 -29.07
CA SER A 302 15.73 -8.00 -29.48
C SER A 302 16.89 -8.10 -28.49
N GLY A 303 16.63 -7.99 -27.17
CA GLY A 303 17.66 -8.15 -26.15
C GLY A 303 18.35 -9.51 -26.21
N GLN A 304 17.60 -10.60 -26.44
CA GLN A 304 18.21 -11.92 -26.66
C GLN A 304 19.06 -11.96 -27.94
N TYR A 305 18.60 -11.32 -29.02
CA TYR A 305 19.36 -11.29 -30.27
C TYR A 305 20.68 -10.52 -30.11
N ASP A 306 20.69 -9.43 -29.34
CA ASP A 306 21.90 -8.67 -29.04
C ASP A 306 22.92 -9.50 -28.22
N THR A 307 22.47 -10.29 -27.25
CA THR A 307 23.37 -11.22 -26.51
C THR A 307 24.00 -12.29 -27.40
N LEU A 308 23.36 -12.67 -28.52
CA LEU A 308 23.93 -13.61 -29.48
C LEU A 308 24.99 -12.96 -30.38
N LEU A 309 24.87 -11.66 -30.64
CA LEU A 309 25.84 -10.89 -31.42
C LEU A 309 27.08 -10.51 -30.61
N ASP A 310 26.93 -10.27 -29.31
CA ASP A 310 28.03 -9.98 -28.38
C ASP A 310 27.92 -10.81 -27.08
N PRO A 311 28.34 -12.10 -27.10
CA PRO A 311 28.23 -13.00 -25.96
C PRO A 311 29.07 -12.59 -24.73
N GLY A 312 29.96 -11.60 -24.87
CA GLY A 312 30.79 -11.08 -23.78
C GLY A 312 30.14 -9.95 -22.97
N ASN A 313 28.97 -9.46 -23.37
CA ASN A 313 28.34 -8.29 -22.79
C ASN A 313 27.44 -8.62 -21.59
N SER A 314 27.99 -8.53 -20.37
CA SER A 314 27.25 -8.76 -19.12
C SER A 314 26.12 -7.75 -18.85
N TYR A 315 26.16 -6.57 -19.48
CA TYR A 315 25.08 -5.57 -19.39
C TYR A 315 23.82 -6.06 -20.13
N ALA A 316 24.01 -6.68 -21.30
CA ALA A 316 22.91 -7.24 -22.09
C ALA A 316 22.19 -8.40 -21.38
N SER A 317 22.91 -9.23 -20.62
CA SER A 317 22.27 -10.33 -19.86
C SER A 317 21.39 -9.85 -18.70
N VAL A 318 21.78 -8.79 -17.99
CA VAL A 318 20.97 -8.22 -16.89
C VAL A 318 19.75 -7.46 -17.42
N ALA A 319 19.89 -6.81 -18.58
CA ALA A 319 18.75 -6.20 -19.28
C ALA A 319 17.68 -7.24 -19.65
N LEU A 320 18.11 -8.41 -20.13
CA LEU A 320 17.20 -9.47 -20.57
C LEU A 320 16.29 -10.00 -19.45
N ASP A 321 16.79 -10.16 -18.21
CA ASP A 321 15.96 -10.59 -17.07
C ASP A 321 14.82 -9.59 -16.79
N ARG A 322 15.10 -8.29 -16.92
CA ARG A 322 14.09 -7.23 -16.78
C ARG A 322 13.07 -7.26 -17.90
N GLU A 323 13.52 -7.42 -19.14
CA GLU A 323 12.63 -7.51 -20.31
C GLU A 323 11.67 -8.71 -20.19
N TRP A 324 12.18 -9.86 -19.71
CA TRP A 324 11.34 -10.99 -19.37
C TRP A 324 10.36 -10.66 -18.26
N ALA A 325 10.77 -10.01 -17.17
CA ALA A 325 9.85 -9.59 -16.10
C ALA A 325 8.71 -8.70 -16.62
N MET A 326 9.01 -7.74 -17.51
CA MET A 326 7.98 -6.91 -18.16
C MET A 326 7.01 -7.76 -19.00
N PHE A 327 7.54 -8.69 -19.81
CA PHE A 327 6.71 -9.58 -20.63
C PHE A 327 5.84 -10.50 -19.77
N GLU A 328 6.39 -11.10 -18.72
CA GLU A 328 5.68 -11.95 -17.78
C GLU A 328 4.52 -11.21 -17.12
N ALA A 329 4.77 -9.98 -16.65
CA ALA A 329 3.73 -9.11 -16.10
C ALA A 329 2.68 -8.72 -17.15
N ALA A 330 3.09 -8.34 -18.37
CA ALA A 330 2.17 -7.94 -19.43
C ALA A 330 1.20 -9.05 -19.84
N VAL A 331 1.64 -10.32 -19.80
CA VAL A 331 0.82 -11.48 -20.16
C VAL A 331 0.25 -12.24 -18.94
N SER A 332 0.45 -11.74 -17.73
CA SER A 332 -0.09 -12.36 -16.50
C SER A 332 -1.62 -12.23 -16.39
N VAL A 333 -2.21 -11.39 -17.22
CA VAL A 333 -3.65 -11.24 -17.43
C VAL A 333 -3.95 -11.24 -18.93
N PRO A 334 -5.10 -11.77 -19.37
CA PRO A 334 -5.51 -11.67 -20.76
C PRO A 334 -5.77 -10.21 -21.13
N THR A 335 -5.46 -9.88 -22.38
CA THR A 335 -5.56 -8.52 -22.91
C THR A 335 -6.97 -7.95 -22.77
N GLU A 336 -7.99 -8.78 -22.95
CA GLU A 336 -9.39 -8.40 -22.80
C GLU A 336 -9.72 -7.92 -21.38
N ALA A 337 -9.17 -8.59 -20.35
CA ALA A 337 -9.39 -8.21 -18.95
C ALA A 337 -8.65 -6.91 -18.60
N MET A 338 -7.42 -6.73 -19.10
CA MET A 338 -6.69 -5.50 -18.83
C MET A 338 -7.24 -4.31 -19.62
N THR A 339 -7.69 -4.50 -20.86
CA THR A 339 -8.41 -3.46 -21.62
C THR A 339 -9.69 -3.05 -20.90
N ALA A 340 -10.46 -4.00 -20.36
CA ALA A 340 -11.62 -3.71 -19.52
C ALA A 340 -11.24 -2.92 -18.26
N GLN A 341 -10.15 -3.30 -17.58
CA GLN A 341 -9.64 -2.59 -16.40
C GLN A 341 -9.24 -1.14 -16.73
N LEU A 342 -8.54 -0.91 -17.84
CA LEU A 342 -8.13 0.42 -18.31
C LEU A 342 -9.34 1.31 -18.61
N ARG A 343 -10.34 0.74 -19.30
CA ARG A 343 -11.62 1.38 -19.59
C ARG A 343 -12.37 1.77 -18.32
N HIS A 344 -12.47 0.85 -17.37
CA HIS A 344 -13.08 1.11 -16.07
C HIS A 344 -12.36 2.22 -15.30
N ALA A 345 -11.02 2.20 -15.29
CA ALA A 345 -10.20 3.19 -14.59
C ALA A 345 -10.34 4.62 -15.12
N LEU A 346 -10.89 4.80 -16.33
CA LEU A 346 -11.22 6.08 -16.97
C LEU A 346 -12.74 6.34 -17.06
N GLY A 347 -13.57 5.55 -16.36
CA GLY A 347 -15.02 5.74 -16.33
C GLY A 347 -15.77 5.36 -17.61
N ARG A 348 -15.18 4.49 -18.46
CA ARG A 348 -15.73 4.08 -19.77
C ARG A 348 -15.83 2.55 -19.90
N PRO A 349 -16.51 1.85 -18.97
CA PRO A 349 -16.55 0.38 -18.92
C PRO A 349 -17.10 -0.23 -20.22
N LEU A 350 -16.75 -1.49 -20.51
CA LEU A 350 -17.30 -2.22 -21.64
C LEU A 350 -18.81 -2.40 -21.52
N ALA A 351 -19.48 -2.56 -22.66
CA ALA A 351 -20.90 -2.89 -22.67
C ALA A 351 -21.14 -4.20 -21.90
N GLN A 352 -22.06 -4.15 -20.94
CA GLN A 352 -22.40 -5.30 -20.11
C GLN A 352 -23.04 -6.41 -20.94
N LEU A 353 -22.48 -7.62 -20.84
CA LEU A 353 -23.08 -8.82 -21.42
C LEU A 353 -24.07 -9.41 -20.42
N ILE A 354 -25.33 -9.41 -20.79
CA ILE A 354 -26.39 -10.08 -20.06
C ILE A 354 -26.65 -11.42 -20.76
N PRO A 355 -26.36 -12.57 -20.13
CA PRO A 355 -26.64 -13.86 -20.74
C PRO A 355 -28.15 -14.05 -20.91
N VAL A 356 -28.59 -14.36 -22.13
CA VAL A 356 -29.97 -14.72 -22.46
C VAL A 356 -29.97 -16.22 -22.77
N ALA A 357 -30.52 -17.02 -21.85
CA ALA A 357 -30.59 -18.46 -22.00
C ALA A 357 -31.89 -18.89 -22.70
N GLU A 358 -31.80 -19.83 -23.65
CA GLU A 358 -32.98 -20.46 -24.25
C GLU A 358 -33.62 -21.49 -23.30
N HIS A 359 -32.81 -22.08 -22.43
CA HIS A 359 -33.22 -23.04 -21.40
C HIS A 359 -32.50 -22.74 -20.08
N ALA A 360 -33.17 -22.95 -18.95
CA ALA A 360 -32.51 -22.87 -17.65
C ALA A 360 -31.41 -23.94 -17.53
N LEU A 361 -30.26 -23.57 -16.97
CA LEU A 361 -29.12 -24.46 -16.74
C LEU A 361 -29.48 -25.60 -15.77
N LEU A 362 -30.31 -25.29 -14.77
CA LEU A 362 -30.81 -26.23 -13.76
C LEU A 362 -32.34 -26.19 -13.71
N PRO A 363 -33.06 -26.83 -14.65
CA PRO A 363 -34.52 -26.76 -14.72
C PRO A 363 -35.23 -27.37 -13.50
N GLY A 364 -34.54 -28.19 -12.70
CA GLY A 364 -35.06 -28.80 -11.47
C GLY A 364 -34.72 -28.04 -10.18
N LEU A 365 -34.07 -26.88 -10.29
CA LEU A 365 -33.74 -26.02 -9.14
C LEU A 365 -35.02 -25.33 -8.65
N PRO A 366 -35.45 -25.54 -7.39
CA PRO A 366 -36.62 -24.87 -6.82
C PRO A 366 -36.38 -23.38 -6.56
N ASP A 367 -37.46 -22.61 -6.34
CA ASP A 367 -37.37 -21.17 -6.05
C ASP A 367 -36.71 -20.83 -4.70
N ASP A 368 -36.65 -21.80 -3.77
CA ASP A 368 -36.05 -21.64 -2.44
C ASP A 368 -34.52 -21.85 -2.48
N VAL A 369 -33.83 -20.82 -2.98
CA VAL A 369 -32.37 -20.71 -3.01
C VAL A 369 -31.93 -19.56 -2.10
N VAL A 370 -31.20 -19.86 -1.03
CA VAL A 370 -30.65 -18.83 -0.15
C VAL A 370 -29.28 -18.35 -0.65
N SER A 371 -29.03 -17.04 -0.59
CA SER A 371 -27.70 -16.49 -0.87
C SER A 371 -26.85 -16.47 0.40
N LEU A 372 -25.64 -17.03 0.33
CA LEU A 372 -24.66 -16.96 1.41
C LEU A 372 -24.00 -15.57 1.40
N ASP A 373 -23.96 -14.92 2.55
CA ASP A 373 -23.18 -13.70 2.76
C ASP A 373 -21.76 -14.08 3.20
N LEU A 374 -20.80 -13.93 2.29
CA LEU A 374 -19.39 -14.19 2.53
C LEU A 374 -18.56 -12.90 2.57
N SER A 375 -19.24 -11.75 2.57
CA SER A 375 -18.60 -10.43 2.65
C SER A 375 -17.90 -10.20 3.99
N VAL A 376 -17.09 -9.15 4.07
CA VAL A 376 -16.40 -8.79 5.31
C VAL A 376 -17.35 -8.40 6.45
N THR A 377 -18.60 -8.03 6.15
CA THR A 377 -19.63 -7.68 7.12
C THR A 377 -20.47 -8.88 7.58
N SER A 378 -20.26 -10.07 7.03
CA SER A 378 -21.03 -11.28 7.36
C SER A 378 -21.06 -11.56 8.86
N GLU A 379 -22.27 -11.72 9.41
CA GLU A 379 -22.46 -12.12 10.81
C GLU A 379 -22.02 -13.57 11.04
N GLU A 380 -22.15 -14.44 10.04
CA GLU A 380 -21.83 -15.87 10.14
C GLU A 380 -20.32 -16.16 10.16
N LEU A 381 -19.50 -15.20 9.71
CA LEU A 381 -18.05 -15.31 9.66
C LEU A 381 -17.34 -14.69 10.88
N HIS A 382 -18.08 -14.32 11.93
CA HIS A 382 -17.48 -13.87 13.19
C HIS A 382 -16.64 -14.97 13.87
N THR A 383 -15.85 -14.61 14.89
CA THR A 383 -14.95 -15.54 15.64
C THR A 383 -13.82 -16.22 14.85
N GLY A 384 -13.44 -15.67 13.69
CA GLY A 384 -12.36 -16.25 12.89
C GLY A 384 -12.79 -17.47 12.07
N ARG A 385 -14.09 -17.77 11.99
CA ARG A 385 -14.64 -18.87 11.17
C ARG A 385 -14.17 -18.81 9.72
N TRP A 386 -14.00 -17.60 9.19
CA TRP A 386 -13.52 -17.36 7.82
C TRP A 386 -12.12 -17.90 7.52
N LEU A 387 -11.29 -18.16 8.54
CA LEU A 387 -9.98 -18.79 8.38
C LEU A 387 -10.07 -20.31 8.19
N ALA A 388 -11.24 -20.91 8.42
CA ALA A 388 -11.44 -22.34 8.28
C ALA A 388 -11.58 -22.72 6.78
N PRO A 389 -10.84 -23.73 6.28
CA PRO A 389 -10.93 -24.14 4.88
C PRO A 389 -12.33 -24.59 4.44
N ASP A 390 -13.16 -25.04 5.38
CA ASP A 390 -14.54 -25.50 5.15
C ASP A 390 -15.60 -24.42 5.45
N ALA A 391 -15.22 -23.16 5.68
CA ALA A 391 -16.14 -22.10 6.10
C ALA A 391 -17.35 -21.97 5.16
N GLU A 392 -17.10 -21.77 3.86
CA GLU A 392 -18.15 -21.62 2.85
C GLU A 392 -19.06 -22.86 2.77
N THR A 393 -18.46 -24.06 2.74
CA THR A 393 -19.21 -25.33 2.67
C THR A 393 -20.04 -25.59 3.93
N ALA A 394 -19.55 -25.23 5.10
CA ALA A 394 -20.30 -25.40 6.34
C ALA A 394 -21.50 -24.47 6.43
N LEU A 395 -21.36 -23.21 5.98
CA LEU A 395 -22.48 -22.27 5.88
C LEU A 395 -23.54 -22.78 4.90
N ALA A 396 -23.10 -23.31 3.75
CA ALA A 396 -24.00 -23.97 2.81
C ALA A 396 -24.73 -25.16 3.46
N ARG A 397 -24.01 -26.06 4.15
CA ARG A 397 -24.62 -27.20 4.86
C ARG A 397 -25.61 -26.76 5.94
N ALA A 398 -25.30 -25.70 6.68
CA ALA A 398 -26.18 -25.14 7.70
C ALA A 398 -27.49 -24.61 7.06
N ALA A 399 -27.38 -23.90 5.94
CA ALA A 399 -28.55 -23.46 5.17
C ALA A 399 -29.42 -24.64 4.70
N LEU A 400 -28.81 -25.69 4.14
CA LEU A 400 -29.55 -26.89 3.73
C LEU A 400 -30.22 -27.60 4.92
N ALA A 401 -29.53 -27.69 6.06
CA ALA A 401 -30.06 -28.27 7.29
C ALA A 401 -31.21 -27.44 7.89
N ALA A 402 -31.22 -26.12 7.65
CA ALA A 402 -32.31 -25.22 8.02
C ALA A 402 -33.56 -25.37 7.14
N GLY A 403 -33.49 -26.23 6.10
CA GLY A 403 -34.62 -26.57 5.23
C GLY A 403 -34.55 -25.97 3.83
N HIS A 404 -33.52 -25.18 3.51
CA HIS A 404 -33.36 -24.64 2.16
C HIS A 404 -33.03 -25.72 1.14
N THR A 405 -33.57 -25.60 -0.08
CA THR A 405 -33.33 -26.59 -1.14
C THR A 405 -31.97 -26.42 -1.83
N ALA A 406 -31.46 -25.19 -1.85
CA ALA A 406 -30.10 -24.87 -2.30
C ALA A 406 -29.55 -23.62 -1.59
N ALA A 407 -28.23 -23.54 -1.51
CA ALA A 407 -27.49 -22.35 -1.10
C ALA A 407 -26.56 -21.89 -2.23
N ARG A 408 -26.45 -20.59 -2.46
CA ARG A 408 -25.68 -20.00 -3.56
C ARG A 408 -24.74 -18.91 -3.05
N THR A 409 -23.50 -18.88 -3.53
CA THR A 409 -22.58 -17.76 -3.31
C THR A 409 -22.82 -16.62 -4.29
N ARG A 410 -22.43 -15.38 -3.97
CA ARG A 410 -22.61 -14.24 -4.88
C ARG A 410 -21.45 -14.11 -5.88
N HIS A 411 -21.78 -13.70 -7.11
CA HIS A 411 -20.82 -13.20 -8.10
C HIS A 411 -20.30 -11.83 -7.65
N GLY A 412 -19.08 -11.46 -8.01
CA GLY A 412 -18.41 -10.18 -7.69
C GLY A 412 -18.16 -9.90 -6.20
N GLU A 413 -18.71 -10.70 -5.29
CA GLU A 413 -18.49 -10.54 -3.84
C GLU A 413 -17.01 -10.76 -3.50
N PHE A 414 -16.44 -9.78 -2.79
CA PHE A 414 -15.16 -9.92 -2.11
C PHE A 414 -15.33 -10.83 -0.89
N ARG A 415 -14.87 -12.08 -1.01
CA ARG A 415 -15.08 -13.09 0.04
C ARG A 415 -14.05 -12.97 1.13
N LEU A 416 -14.49 -12.76 2.37
CA LEU A 416 -13.64 -12.74 3.55
C LEU A 416 -12.89 -14.08 3.73
N THR A 417 -13.53 -15.20 3.38
CA THR A 417 -12.93 -16.55 3.40
C THR A 417 -11.72 -16.73 2.49
N ARG A 418 -11.44 -15.76 1.60
CA ARG A 418 -10.29 -15.74 0.70
C ARG A 418 -9.20 -14.76 1.14
N THR A 419 -9.47 -13.96 2.17
CA THR A 419 -8.49 -13.05 2.74
C THR A 419 -7.30 -13.85 3.28
N THR A 420 -6.08 -13.43 2.94
CA THR A 420 -4.85 -13.92 3.57
C THR A 420 -4.40 -12.94 4.65
N VAL A 421 -3.79 -13.48 5.71
CA VAL A 421 -3.17 -12.70 6.79
C VAL A 421 -1.70 -13.06 6.85
N ASP A 422 -0.88 -12.12 7.34
CA ASP A 422 0.58 -12.28 7.38
C ASP A 422 1.17 -12.56 5.98
N ASP A 423 0.68 -11.82 4.97
CA ASP A 423 1.08 -11.86 3.57
C ASP A 423 1.13 -10.43 3.02
N SER A 424 2.19 -10.10 2.28
CA SER A 424 2.38 -8.79 1.67
C SER A 424 1.66 -8.65 0.32
N ALA A 425 1.33 -9.76 -0.33
CA ALA A 425 0.60 -9.77 -1.58
C ALA A 425 -0.92 -9.73 -1.35
N PRO A 426 -1.68 -8.96 -2.16
CA PRO A 426 -3.14 -9.00 -2.11
C PRO A 426 -3.67 -10.37 -2.55
N ALA A 427 -4.57 -10.95 -1.77
CA ALA A 427 -5.26 -12.18 -2.13
C ALA A 427 -6.30 -11.96 -3.23
N ALA A 428 -6.58 -13.00 -4.02
CA ALA A 428 -7.68 -13.01 -4.97
C ALA A 428 -9.01 -13.25 -4.25
N THR A 429 -9.69 -12.17 -3.87
CA THR A 429 -10.91 -12.20 -3.03
C THR A 429 -12.20 -11.99 -3.82
N CYS A 430 -12.16 -11.35 -4.99
CA CYS A 430 -13.35 -11.09 -5.81
C CYS A 430 -13.79 -12.34 -6.57
N ALA A 431 -15.00 -12.83 -6.34
CA ALA A 431 -15.53 -14.02 -7.01
C ALA A 431 -15.96 -13.74 -8.46
N LEU A 432 -15.37 -14.44 -9.45
CA LEU A 432 -15.73 -14.28 -10.88
C LEU A 432 -16.83 -15.23 -11.35
N GLY A 433 -17.32 -16.09 -10.46
CA GLY A 433 -18.41 -17.02 -10.71
C GLY A 433 -19.23 -17.26 -9.44
N VAL A 434 -20.15 -18.21 -9.53
CA VAL A 434 -21.03 -18.61 -8.43
C VAL A 434 -20.90 -20.10 -8.16
N GLU A 435 -21.03 -20.48 -6.90
CA GLU A 435 -21.11 -21.86 -6.45
C GLU A 435 -22.51 -22.12 -5.91
N LEU A 436 -23.09 -23.26 -6.28
CA LEU A 436 -24.37 -23.76 -5.78
C LEU A 436 -24.14 -25.05 -4.99
N HIS A 437 -24.72 -25.12 -3.81
CA HIS A 437 -24.82 -26.30 -2.98
C HIS A 437 -26.28 -26.75 -2.94
N ILE A 438 -26.56 -27.96 -3.40
CA ILE A 438 -27.93 -28.45 -3.62
C ILE A 438 -28.16 -29.68 -2.74
N ALA A 439 -29.36 -29.80 -2.17
CA ALA A 439 -29.73 -30.90 -1.27
C ALA A 439 -29.99 -32.25 -1.98
N ARG A 440 -30.07 -32.26 -3.31
CA ARG A 440 -30.42 -33.46 -4.09
C ARG A 440 -29.75 -33.47 -5.47
N PRO A 441 -29.58 -34.64 -6.10
CA PRO A 441 -29.08 -34.74 -7.46
C PRO A 441 -29.94 -33.89 -8.39
N THR A 442 -29.31 -33.04 -9.18
CA THR A 442 -29.99 -32.12 -10.10
C THR A 442 -29.36 -32.25 -11.48
N GLU A 443 -30.21 -32.33 -12.50
CA GLU A 443 -29.79 -32.42 -13.91
C GLU A 443 -29.33 -31.06 -14.42
N ILE A 444 -28.24 -31.07 -15.20
CA ILE A 444 -27.67 -29.90 -15.85
C ILE A 444 -28.01 -29.96 -17.34
N ARG A 445 -28.57 -28.88 -17.90
CA ARG A 445 -28.91 -28.77 -19.33
C ARG A 445 -28.16 -27.64 -20.01
N ALA A 446 -27.90 -27.79 -21.30
CA ALA A 446 -27.26 -26.75 -22.09
C ALA A 446 -28.20 -25.53 -22.22
N PRO A 447 -27.82 -24.34 -21.72
CA PRO A 447 -28.67 -23.16 -21.84
C PRO A 447 -28.79 -22.62 -23.27
N TRP A 448 -27.89 -23.05 -24.16
CA TRP A 448 -27.84 -22.73 -25.60
C TRP A 448 -27.14 -23.85 -26.38
N ALA A 449 -27.25 -23.79 -27.70
CA ALA A 449 -26.43 -24.63 -28.59
C ALA A 449 -24.97 -24.18 -28.57
N GLY A 450 -24.03 -25.13 -28.67
CA GLY A 450 -22.61 -24.83 -28.62
C GLY A 450 -21.75 -26.08 -28.72
N THR A 451 -20.45 -25.94 -28.44
CA THR A 451 -19.51 -27.06 -28.42
C THR A 451 -19.03 -27.32 -27.01
N VAL A 452 -19.22 -28.55 -26.53
CA VAL A 452 -18.75 -29.00 -25.23
C VAL A 452 -17.31 -29.51 -25.34
N THR A 453 -16.46 -29.02 -24.45
CA THR A 453 -15.13 -29.56 -24.16
C THR A 453 -15.06 -29.93 -22.67
N ARG A 454 -14.18 -30.87 -22.31
CA ARG A 454 -14.01 -31.33 -20.92
C ARG A 454 -12.61 -31.00 -20.42
N TYR A 455 -12.51 -30.72 -19.12
CA TYR A 455 -11.24 -30.53 -18.43
C TYR A 455 -11.31 -31.17 -17.05
N GLY A 456 -10.25 -31.91 -16.67
CA GLY A 456 -10.27 -32.74 -15.47
C GLY A 456 -11.43 -33.74 -15.47
N ASP A 457 -11.77 -34.25 -14.28
CA ASP A 457 -12.77 -35.31 -14.15
C ASP A 457 -14.21 -34.75 -14.16
N THR A 458 -14.42 -33.61 -13.50
CA THR A 458 -15.75 -33.01 -13.27
C THR A 458 -15.94 -31.65 -13.95
N GLY A 459 -14.99 -31.20 -14.77
CA GLY A 459 -14.99 -29.89 -15.40
C GLY A 459 -15.42 -29.93 -16.87
N MET A 460 -16.15 -28.91 -17.29
CA MET A 460 -16.73 -28.79 -18.63
C MET A 460 -16.81 -27.33 -19.08
N THR A 461 -16.53 -27.07 -20.35
CA THR A 461 -16.77 -25.77 -20.99
C THR A 461 -17.74 -25.94 -22.16
N LEU A 462 -18.84 -25.20 -22.14
CA LEU A 462 -19.75 -25.05 -23.27
C LEU A 462 -19.41 -23.73 -23.99
N ARG A 463 -18.76 -23.85 -25.14
CA ARG A 463 -18.31 -22.70 -25.95
C ARG A 463 -19.36 -22.30 -26.96
N THR A 464 -19.55 -20.98 -27.11
CA THR A 464 -20.34 -20.38 -28.18
C THR A 464 -19.50 -19.38 -28.96
N GLY A 465 -20.06 -18.78 -30.01
CA GLY A 465 -19.38 -17.71 -30.75
C GLY A 465 -19.15 -16.41 -29.95
N GLY A 466 -19.72 -16.26 -28.74
CA GLY A 466 -19.62 -15.01 -27.98
C GLY A 466 -19.45 -15.13 -26.45
N LEU A 467 -19.83 -16.25 -25.84
CA LEU A 467 -19.70 -16.52 -24.40
C LEU A 467 -19.36 -18.00 -24.15
N ASP A 468 -18.40 -18.22 -23.26
CA ASP A 468 -18.04 -19.53 -22.74
C ASP A 468 -18.70 -19.74 -21.37
N LEU A 469 -19.37 -20.88 -21.20
CA LEU A 469 -19.90 -21.33 -19.91
C LEU A 469 -18.99 -22.41 -19.33
N LEU A 470 -18.36 -22.10 -18.20
CA LEU A 470 -17.49 -22.98 -17.45
C LEU A 470 -18.25 -23.58 -16.27
N LEU A 471 -18.24 -24.90 -16.19
CA LEU A 471 -18.91 -25.69 -15.16
C LEU A 471 -17.91 -26.61 -14.47
N ASP A 472 -17.86 -26.55 -13.14
CA ASP A 472 -17.14 -27.49 -12.28
C ASP A 472 -18.12 -28.26 -11.41
N GLY A 473 -17.85 -29.55 -11.17
CA GLY A 473 -18.73 -30.41 -10.38
C GLY A 473 -19.84 -31.04 -11.22
N VAL A 474 -19.52 -31.46 -12.45
CA VAL A 474 -20.44 -32.15 -13.37
C VAL A 474 -20.08 -33.63 -13.44
N ASP A 475 -21.00 -34.52 -13.07
CA ASP A 475 -20.96 -35.94 -13.44
C ASP A 475 -21.50 -36.08 -14.88
N ALA A 476 -20.59 -35.92 -15.83
CA ALA A 476 -20.92 -35.67 -17.23
C ALA A 476 -21.40 -36.93 -17.95
N GLN A 477 -22.57 -36.81 -18.60
CA GLN A 477 -23.13 -37.86 -19.45
C GLN A 477 -22.90 -37.59 -20.95
N VAL A 478 -22.54 -36.36 -21.30
CA VAL A 478 -22.29 -35.92 -22.68
C VAL A 478 -20.82 -36.12 -23.09
N ARG A 479 -20.60 -36.54 -24.35
CA ARG A 479 -19.26 -36.60 -24.94
C ARG A 479 -18.86 -35.23 -25.48
N PRO A 480 -17.55 -34.87 -25.49
CA PRO A 480 -17.09 -33.64 -26.15
C PRO A 480 -17.59 -33.56 -27.60
N GLY A 481 -18.10 -32.41 -28.00
CA GLY A 481 -18.73 -32.22 -29.30
C GLY A 481 -19.90 -31.23 -29.28
N PRO A 482 -20.60 -31.06 -30.41
CA PRO A 482 -21.73 -30.14 -30.52
C PRO A 482 -22.93 -30.61 -29.69
N VAL A 483 -23.61 -29.67 -29.05
CA VAL A 483 -24.85 -29.88 -28.29
C VAL A 483 -25.92 -28.85 -28.70
N THR A 484 -27.19 -29.22 -28.58
CA THR A 484 -28.32 -28.29 -28.79
C THR A 484 -28.79 -27.68 -27.47
N ALA A 485 -29.45 -26.53 -27.53
CA ALA A 485 -30.11 -25.96 -26.36
C ALA A 485 -31.08 -26.98 -25.72
N GLY A 486 -31.10 -27.03 -24.39
CA GLY A 486 -31.90 -27.96 -23.60
C GLY A 486 -31.37 -29.40 -23.54
N GLN A 487 -30.29 -29.75 -24.25
CA GLN A 487 -29.69 -31.08 -24.19
C GLN A 487 -29.11 -31.37 -22.79
N PRO A 488 -29.38 -32.55 -22.19
CA PRO A 488 -28.75 -32.95 -20.93
C PRO A 488 -27.22 -33.01 -21.08
N LEU A 489 -26.53 -32.36 -20.15
CA LEU A 489 -25.07 -32.35 -20.09
C LEU A 489 -24.54 -33.34 -19.05
N GLY A 490 -25.27 -33.52 -17.96
CA GLY A 490 -24.94 -34.42 -16.86
C GLY A 490 -25.76 -34.12 -15.62
N THR A 491 -25.29 -34.58 -14.47
CA THR A 491 -25.86 -34.23 -13.15
C THR A 491 -24.82 -33.51 -12.32
N VAL A 492 -25.26 -32.68 -11.36
CA VAL A 492 -24.35 -32.11 -10.38
C VAL A 492 -23.65 -33.24 -9.62
N ALA A 493 -22.35 -33.12 -9.38
CA ALA A 493 -21.54 -34.12 -8.71
C ALA A 493 -21.75 -34.07 -7.19
N ASP A 494 -21.84 -35.25 -6.58
CA ASP A 494 -21.92 -35.40 -5.12
C ASP A 494 -20.56 -35.13 -4.47
N ARG A 495 -20.57 -34.35 -3.40
CA ARG A 495 -19.43 -34.03 -2.53
C ARG A 495 -19.86 -34.27 -1.08
N GLU A 496 -19.73 -35.53 -0.64
CA GLU A 496 -20.02 -35.95 0.74
C GLU A 496 -21.47 -35.68 1.18
N GLY A 497 -22.44 -35.97 0.31
CA GLY A 497 -23.86 -35.81 0.60
C GLY A 497 -24.41 -34.41 0.27
N VAL A 498 -23.62 -33.56 -0.38
CA VAL A 498 -24.04 -32.26 -0.92
C VAL A 498 -23.62 -32.18 -2.38
N TRP A 499 -24.53 -31.77 -3.25
CA TRP A 499 -24.26 -31.63 -4.69
C TRP A 499 -23.75 -30.23 -4.98
N VAL A 500 -22.50 -30.11 -5.41
CA VAL A 500 -21.83 -28.80 -5.58
C VAL A 500 -21.54 -28.52 -7.06
N LEU A 501 -22.00 -27.37 -7.55
CA LEU A 501 -21.80 -26.90 -8.92
C LEU A 501 -21.17 -25.50 -8.92
N GLY A 502 -19.98 -25.38 -9.51
CA GLY A 502 -19.34 -24.10 -9.80
C GLY A 502 -19.68 -23.63 -11.21
N VAL A 503 -20.26 -22.43 -11.35
CA VAL A 503 -20.73 -21.86 -12.63
C VAL A 503 -20.06 -20.53 -12.87
N GLN A 504 -19.46 -20.36 -14.05
CA GLN A 504 -18.82 -19.11 -14.45
C GLN A 504 -19.02 -18.87 -15.93
N LEU A 505 -19.23 -17.61 -16.30
CA LEU A 505 -19.21 -17.18 -17.69
C LEU A 505 -17.90 -16.46 -17.98
N SER A 506 -17.50 -16.50 -19.24
CA SER A 506 -16.37 -15.73 -19.74
C SER A 506 -16.62 -15.29 -21.17
N ARG A 507 -16.18 -14.09 -21.52
CA ARG A 507 -15.89 -13.76 -22.92
C ARG A 507 -14.73 -14.65 -23.39
N PRO A 508 -14.75 -15.17 -24.63
CA PRO A 508 -13.60 -15.85 -25.20
C PRO A 508 -12.38 -14.93 -25.14
N CYS A 509 -11.28 -15.41 -24.54
CA CYS A 509 -10.02 -14.69 -24.48
C CYS A 509 -9.02 -15.35 -25.44
N ALA A 510 -8.28 -14.55 -26.21
CA ALA A 510 -7.44 -15.08 -27.28
C ALA A 510 -6.28 -15.96 -26.77
N THR A 511 -5.76 -15.67 -25.58
CA THR A 511 -4.59 -16.35 -25.00
C THR A 511 -4.92 -17.24 -23.79
N TRP A 512 -6.17 -17.21 -23.29
CA TRP A 512 -6.59 -17.91 -22.07
C TRP A 512 -7.82 -18.77 -22.32
N ASP A 513 -7.68 -20.08 -22.11
CA ASP A 513 -8.78 -21.03 -22.26
C ASP A 513 -9.78 -20.99 -21.10
N ARG A 514 -9.33 -20.60 -19.89
CA ARG A 514 -10.13 -20.55 -18.68
C ARG A 514 -9.71 -19.36 -17.82
N PRO A 515 -10.64 -18.47 -17.42
CA PRO A 515 -10.33 -17.43 -16.44
C PRO A 515 -10.07 -18.04 -15.06
N PRO A 516 -9.44 -17.28 -14.14
CA PRO A 516 -9.40 -17.68 -12.74
C PRO A 516 -10.81 -17.67 -12.13
N ARG A 517 -10.98 -18.36 -11.01
CA ARG A 517 -12.23 -18.34 -10.22
C ARG A 517 -12.38 -17.05 -9.40
N PHE A 518 -11.25 -16.42 -9.08
CA PHE A 518 -11.17 -15.20 -8.28
C PHE A 518 -10.18 -14.21 -8.88
N ALA A 519 -10.44 -12.93 -8.71
CA ALA A 519 -9.53 -11.84 -9.06
C ALA A 519 -9.00 -11.13 -7.81
N THR A 520 -7.79 -10.57 -7.90
CA THR A 520 -7.30 -9.61 -6.90
C THR A 520 -8.13 -8.32 -6.98
N PRO A 521 -8.30 -7.58 -5.86
CA PRO A 521 -9.06 -6.34 -5.84
C PRO A 521 -8.65 -5.31 -6.90
N ASP A 522 -7.35 -5.18 -7.17
CA ASP A 522 -6.83 -4.18 -8.12
C ASP A 522 -7.17 -4.47 -9.59
N LEU A 523 -7.59 -5.70 -9.90
CA LEU A 523 -7.96 -6.17 -11.24
C LEU A 523 -9.42 -6.67 -11.32
N ALA A 524 -10.18 -6.57 -10.23
CA ALA A 524 -11.53 -7.12 -10.12
C ALA A 524 -12.47 -6.52 -11.18
N ALA A 525 -12.44 -5.20 -11.37
CA ALA A 525 -13.34 -4.51 -12.29
C ALA A 525 -13.21 -5.03 -13.74
N GLY A 526 -11.99 -5.15 -14.26
CA GLY A 526 -11.74 -5.68 -15.60
C GLY A 526 -12.13 -7.15 -15.74
N TRP A 527 -11.83 -7.96 -14.73
CA TRP A 527 -12.22 -9.37 -14.72
C TRP A 527 -13.74 -9.59 -14.68
N LEU A 528 -14.50 -8.76 -13.95
CA LEU A 528 -15.96 -8.85 -13.89
C LEU A 528 -16.65 -8.45 -15.20
N GLU A 529 -16.03 -7.58 -16.00
CA GLU A 529 -16.53 -7.27 -17.35
C GLU A 529 -16.27 -8.41 -18.36
N VAL A 530 -15.17 -9.15 -18.16
CA VAL A 530 -14.84 -10.37 -18.93
C VAL A 530 -15.65 -11.57 -18.45
N CYS A 531 -15.92 -11.67 -17.15
CA CYS A 531 -16.65 -12.77 -16.52
C CYS A 531 -18.02 -12.27 -16.03
N PRO A 532 -19.04 -12.16 -16.90
CA PRO A 532 -20.33 -11.62 -16.52
C PRO A 532 -21.07 -12.53 -15.55
N ASP A 533 -22.04 -11.97 -14.83
CA ASP A 533 -22.82 -12.68 -13.80
C ASP A 533 -23.61 -13.87 -14.39
N PRO A 534 -23.33 -15.12 -13.98
CA PRO A 534 -24.03 -16.31 -14.46
C PRO A 534 -25.40 -16.52 -13.80
N THR A 535 -25.79 -15.71 -12.82
CA THR A 535 -26.98 -15.95 -11.98
C THR A 535 -28.28 -16.09 -12.77
N ARG A 536 -28.40 -15.39 -13.91
CA ARG A 536 -29.59 -15.48 -14.78
C ARG A 536 -29.77 -16.85 -15.43
N LEU A 537 -28.73 -17.68 -15.50
CA LEU A 537 -28.84 -19.03 -16.05
C LEU A 537 -29.67 -19.98 -15.18
N PHE A 538 -29.90 -19.62 -13.91
CA PHE A 538 -30.72 -20.40 -12.99
C PHE A 538 -32.21 -20.02 -13.03
N LEU A 539 -32.54 -18.89 -13.67
CA LEU A 539 -33.92 -18.40 -13.77
C LEU A 539 -34.61 -19.02 -15.00
N VAL A 540 -35.93 -19.19 -14.91
CA VAL A 540 -36.77 -19.54 -16.07
C VAL A 540 -36.77 -18.35 -17.05
N PRO A 541 -36.74 -18.57 -18.38
CA PRO A 541 -36.90 -17.49 -19.35
C PRO A 541 -38.19 -16.69 -19.03
N ASP A 542 -38.08 -15.36 -18.95
CA ASP A 542 -39.12 -14.38 -18.59
C ASP A 542 -39.39 -14.09 -17.09
N ALA A 543 -38.61 -14.65 -16.16
CA ALA A 543 -38.68 -14.23 -14.74
C ALA A 543 -37.93 -12.89 -14.51
N SER A 544 -38.62 -11.88 -13.97
CA SER A 544 -37.99 -10.65 -13.49
C SER A 544 -37.18 -10.95 -12.21
N PRO A 545 -35.97 -10.39 -12.02
CA PRO A 545 -35.22 -10.58 -10.77
C PRO A 545 -36.07 -10.13 -9.58
N SER A 546 -36.25 -11.02 -8.60
CA SER A 546 -37.17 -10.84 -7.49
C SER A 546 -36.54 -10.15 -6.27
N ALA A 547 -35.20 -10.03 -6.21
CA ALA A 547 -34.49 -9.39 -5.10
C ALA A 547 -33.53 -8.27 -5.56
N PRO A 548 -33.36 -7.18 -4.78
CA PRO A 548 -32.34 -6.15 -5.01
C PRO A 548 -30.90 -6.71 -5.02
N ASP A 549 -30.71 -7.89 -4.41
CA ASP A 549 -29.46 -8.65 -4.37
C ASP A 549 -29.10 -9.35 -5.71
N ASP A 550 -29.99 -9.37 -6.71
CA ASP A 550 -29.77 -9.95 -8.05
C ASP A 550 -29.39 -8.91 -9.14
N ALA A 551 -29.03 -7.68 -8.75
CA ALA A 551 -28.56 -6.66 -9.69
C ALA A 551 -27.12 -6.95 -10.20
N PRO A 552 -26.83 -6.77 -11.50
CA PRO A 552 -25.50 -7.04 -12.07
C PRO A 552 -24.36 -6.16 -11.50
N LEU A 553 -23.20 -6.74 -11.17
CA LEU A 553 -22.14 -6.08 -10.38
C LEU A 553 -21.21 -5.10 -11.10
N THR A 554 -21.23 -4.93 -12.43
CA THR A 554 -20.54 -3.78 -13.03
C THR A 554 -21.07 -2.44 -12.48
N ALA A 555 -22.32 -2.45 -11.98
CA ALA A 555 -22.87 -1.37 -11.17
C ALA A 555 -22.36 -1.41 -9.73
N ARG A 556 -22.22 -2.57 -9.08
CA ARG A 556 -21.89 -2.69 -7.64
C ARG A 556 -20.43 -2.44 -7.28
N ASP A 557 -19.45 -2.85 -8.08
CA ASP A 557 -18.03 -2.57 -7.78
C ASP A 557 -17.69 -1.10 -8.04
N ALA A 558 -18.21 -0.55 -9.15
CA ALA A 558 -18.18 0.89 -9.39
C ALA A 558 -18.92 1.63 -8.26
N GLN A 559 -20.09 1.16 -7.85
CA GLN A 559 -20.87 1.74 -6.76
C GLN A 559 -20.24 1.50 -5.39
N GLN A 560 -19.39 0.49 -5.19
CA GLN A 560 -18.68 0.25 -3.94
C GLN A 560 -17.43 1.11 -3.84
N ALA A 561 -16.64 1.24 -4.92
CA ALA A 561 -15.54 2.21 -4.97
C ALA A 561 -16.05 3.65 -4.90
N VAL A 562 -17.17 3.95 -5.58
CA VAL A 562 -17.89 5.22 -5.46
C VAL A 562 -18.46 5.36 -4.06
N ALA A 563 -19.07 4.34 -3.45
CA ALA A 563 -19.59 4.42 -2.09
C ALA A 563 -18.48 4.58 -1.04
N GLU A 564 -17.31 3.97 -1.25
CA GLU A 564 -16.11 4.15 -0.41
C GLU A 564 -15.63 5.61 -0.49
N ALA A 565 -15.47 6.15 -1.71
CA ALA A 565 -15.09 7.54 -1.93
C ALA A 565 -16.15 8.52 -1.41
N GLU A 566 -17.44 8.26 -1.68
CA GLU A 566 -18.57 9.01 -1.16
C GLU A 566 -18.67 8.90 0.36
N LEU A 567 -18.29 7.77 0.98
CA LEU A 567 -18.28 7.62 2.43
C LEU A 567 -17.20 8.49 3.06
N LEU A 568 -15.99 8.52 2.49
CA LEU A 568 -14.93 9.42 2.94
C LEU A 568 -15.36 10.89 2.75
N GLU A 569 -15.95 11.24 1.62
CA GLU A 569 -16.47 12.60 1.39
C GLU A 569 -17.59 12.95 2.39
N ARG A 570 -18.54 12.04 2.62
CA ARG A 570 -19.61 12.22 3.62
C ARG A 570 -19.04 12.34 5.04
N ARG A 571 -17.96 11.63 5.34
CA ARG A 571 -17.22 11.76 6.61
C ARG A 571 -16.66 13.17 6.71
N ASP A 572 -15.97 13.66 5.69
CA ASP A 572 -15.36 15.00 5.69
C ASP A 572 -16.39 16.12 5.75
N GLN A 573 -17.58 15.91 5.18
CA GLN A 573 -18.72 16.81 5.32
C GLN A 573 -19.34 16.78 6.73
N SER A 574 -19.22 15.67 7.45
CA SER A 574 -19.88 15.45 8.75
C SER A 574 -18.97 15.71 9.96
N PHE A 575 -17.67 15.50 9.83
CA PHE A 575 -16.69 15.62 10.90
C PHE A 575 -16.11 17.04 10.93
N ALA A 576 -15.70 17.49 12.12
CA ALA A 576 -14.90 18.71 12.19
C ALA A 576 -13.55 18.48 11.51
N THR A 577 -13.04 19.44 10.75
CA THR A 577 -11.78 19.31 9.99
C THR A 577 -10.58 18.94 10.87
N VAL A 578 -10.61 19.27 12.16
CA VAL A 578 -9.57 18.91 13.15
C VAL A 578 -9.62 17.43 13.60
N GLN A 579 -10.65 16.67 13.21
CA GLN A 579 -10.73 15.22 13.41
C GLN A 579 -10.13 14.52 12.18
N GLU A 580 -8.82 14.40 12.19
CA GLU A 580 -8.04 13.82 11.10
C GLU A 580 -8.26 12.30 10.97
N HIS A 581 -7.82 11.74 9.85
CA HIS A 581 -7.70 10.30 9.62
C HIS A 581 -6.27 9.98 9.17
N TYR A 582 -5.85 8.73 9.39
CA TYR A 582 -4.58 8.26 8.86
C TYR A 582 -4.64 8.12 7.35
N PHE A 583 -3.54 8.43 6.67
CA PHE A 583 -3.36 8.37 5.21
C PHE A 583 -4.28 9.31 4.43
N GLU A 584 -3.84 9.74 3.24
CA GLU A 584 -4.66 10.57 2.34
C GLU A 584 -5.85 9.78 1.77
N ALA A 585 -5.62 8.50 1.41
CA ALA A 585 -6.64 7.56 0.96
C ALA A 585 -6.72 6.36 1.92
N PRO A 586 -7.41 6.50 3.07
CA PRO A 586 -7.53 5.42 4.05
C PRO A 586 -8.32 4.22 3.49
N PRO A 587 -7.90 2.97 3.78
CA PRO A 587 -8.73 1.81 3.49
C PRO A 587 -10.00 1.82 4.35
N GLN A 588 -11.14 1.41 3.79
CA GLN A 588 -12.38 1.24 4.57
C GLN A 588 -12.33 -0.10 5.32
N VAL A 589 -12.04 -0.05 6.63
CA VAL A 589 -11.91 -1.23 7.48
C VAL A 589 -13.22 -1.53 8.21
N GLU A 590 -13.81 -2.70 7.93
CA GLU A 590 -15.09 -3.14 8.51
C GLU A 590 -14.97 -4.45 9.31
N ARG A 591 -13.79 -5.07 9.32
CA ARG A 591 -13.51 -6.28 10.08
C ARG A 591 -12.14 -6.20 10.74
N GLY A 592 -12.05 -6.70 11.96
CA GLY A 592 -10.78 -6.94 12.63
C GLY A 592 -10.78 -8.31 13.27
N TRP A 593 -9.61 -8.94 13.32
CA TRP A 593 -9.40 -10.23 13.96
C TRP A 593 -8.00 -10.29 14.56
N ARG A 594 -7.91 -10.46 15.89
CA ARG A 594 -6.62 -10.46 16.62
C ARG A 594 -5.82 -9.20 16.27
N HIS A 595 -4.59 -9.32 15.78
CA HIS A 595 -3.73 -8.22 15.37
C HIS A 595 -3.84 -7.88 13.88
N HIS A 596 -4.97 -8.19 13.24
CA HIS A 596 -5.25 -7.87 11.84
C HIS A 596 -6.50 -7.00 11.66
N LEU A 597 -6.46 -6.13 10.66
CA LEU A 597 -7.58 -5.36 10.12
C LEU A 597 -7.90 -5.90 8.71
N VAL A 598 -9.15 -5.86 8.29
CA VAL A 598 -9.56 -6.30 6.94
C VAL A 598 -10.50 -5.26 6.34
N ASP A 599 -10.15 -4.80 5.12
CA ASP A 599 -10.98 -3.84 4.39
C ASP A 599 -12.15 -4.48 3.65
N THR A 600 -13.04 -3.65 3.12
CA THR A 600 -14.22 -4.02 2.32
C THR A 600 -13.94 -4.85 1.07
N ARG A 601 -12.69 -4.92 0.61
CA ARG A 601 -12.26 -5.74 -0.53
C ARG A 601 -11.54 -7.02 -0.10
N GLY A 602 -11.49 -7.30 1.21
CA GLY A 602 -10.84 -8.47 1.77
C GLY A 602 -9.31 -8.37 1.80
N ARG A 603 -8.73 -7.17 1.73
CA ARG A 603 -7.29 -7.02 2.00
C ARG A 603 -7.07 -7.08 3.52
N GLY A 604 -6.26 -8.05 3.94
CA GLY A 604 -5.75 -8.14 5.29
C GLY A 604 -4.59 -7.17 5.51
N TYR A 605 -4.59 -6.50 6.65
CA TYR A 605 -3.51 -5.65 7.11
C TYR A 605 -3.03 -6.08 8.50
N LEU A 606 -1.72 -6.17 8.67
CA LEU A 606 -1.09 -6.32 9.97
C LEU A 606 -1.17 -4.99 10.75
N ASP A 607 -1.76 -5.03 11.95
CA ASP A 607 -1.95 -3.86 12.79
C ASP A 607 -0.78 -3.69 13.78
N MET A 608 0.15 -2.80 13.44
CA MET A 608 1.28 -2.44 14.30
C MET A 608 0.99 -1.22 15.18
N LEU A 609 -0.24 -0.69 15.18
CA LEU A 609 -0.57 0.61 15.74
C LEU A 609 -1.51 0.55 16.95
N ASN A 610 -2.44 -0.40 17.06
CA ASN A 610 -3.54 -0.27 18.03
C ASN A 610 -3.26 -0.86 19.42
N ASN A 611 -2.79 -0.02 20.35
CA ASN A 611 -2.72 -0.37 21.78
C ASN A 611 -4.04 -0.18 22.54
N VAL A 612 -5.04 0.45 21.92
CA VAL A 612 -6.40 0.54 22.47
C VAL A 612 -7.02 -0.85 22.52
N THR A 613 -6.87 -1.62 21.45
CA THR A 613 -7.35 -3.00 21.34
C THR A 613 -6.29 -3.97 21.85
N ILE A 614 -5.96 -3.90 23.15
CA ILE A 614 -4.86 -4.66 23.76
C ILE A 614 -4.94 -6.19 23.57
N LEU A 615 -6.12 -6.79 23.57
CA LEU A 615 -6.35 -8.23 23.36
C LEU A 615 -6.36 -8.62 21.87
N GLY A 616 -6.48 -7.64 20.98
CA GLY A 616 -6.78 -7.82 19.57
C GLY A 616 -8.27 -7.65 19.23
N HIS A 617 -8.52 -7.43 17.95
CA HIS A 617 -9.82 -7.15 17.37
C HIS A 617 -10.73 -8.38 17.37
N GLY A 618 -12.02 -8.16 17.56
CA GLY A 618 -13.03 -9.22 17.48
C GLY A 618 -12.91 -10.30 18.56
N HIS A 619 -12.30 -9.99 19.73
CA HIS A 619 -12.08 -10.95 20.81
C HIS A 619 -13.39 -11.60 21.30
N PRO A 620 -13.61 -12.91 21.06
CA PRO A 620 -14.92 -13.54 21.25
C PRO A 620 -15.36 -13.56 22.73
N GLY A 621 -14.43 -13.80 23.65
CA GLY A 621 -14.73 -13.80 25.09
C GLY A 621 -15.21 -12.44 25.60
N LEU A 622 -14.72 -11.34 25.00
CA LEU A 622 -15.11 -9.98 25.37
C LEU A 622 -16.49 -9.65 24.81
N SER A 623 -16.71 -9.92 23.53
CA SER A 623 -17.99 -9.69 22.86
C SER A 623 -19.13 -10.40 23.61
N GLU A 624 -18.92 -11.66 23.96
CA GLU A 624 -19.89 -12.49 24.67
C GLU A 624 -20.14 -11.99 26.11
N ALA A 625 -19.10 -11.58 26.85
CA ALA A 625 -19.26 -11.01 28.20
C ALA A 625 -20.07 -9.70 28.17
N VAL A 626 -19.77 -8.83 27.21
CA VAL A 626 -20.48 -7.57 26.99
C VAL A 626 -21.93 -7.80 26.59
N HIS A 627 -22.19 -8.72 25.65
CA HIS A 627 -23.53 -9.08 25.21
C HIS A 627 -24.41 -9.52 26.39
N ARG A 628 -23.93 -10.45 27.21
CA ARG A 628 -24.66 -10.93 28.40
C ARG A 628 -24.93 -9.83 29.40
N GLN A 629 -23.98 -8.91 29.61
CA GLN A 629 -24.17 -7.81 30.58
C GLN A 629 -25.19 -6.79 30.06
N TRP A 630 -25.18 -6.48 28.77
CA TRP A 630 -26.16 -5.59 28.14
C TRP A 630 -27.59 -6.11 28.25
N GLN A 631 -27.80 -7.42 28.14
CA GLN A 631 -29.11 -8.04 28.34
C GLN A 631 -29.63 -7.96 29.79
N ARG A 632 -28.75 -7.69 30.77
CA ARG A 632 -29.10 -7.66 32.20
C ARG A 632 -29.32 -6.24 32.72
N LEU A 633 -28.27 -5.41 32.71
CA LEU A 633 -28.29 -4.06 33.28
C LEU A 633 -27.10 -3.24 32.77
N ASN A 634 -27.35 -1.99 32.40
CA ASN A 634 -26.32 -0.97 32.25
C ASN A 634 -26.84 0.37 32.77
N THR A 635 -26.23 0.90 33.83
CA THR A 635 -26.65 2.13 34.51
C THR A 635 -25.47 2.78 35.24
N ASN A 636 -25.68 3.92 35.88
CA ASN A 636 -24.64 4.65 36.60
C ASN A 636 -24.24 4.00 37.95
N SER A 637 -23.06 4.33 38.46
CA SER A 637 -22.44 3.79 39.68
C SER A 637 -23.01 4.30 41.01
N ARG A 638 -24.13 5.04 41.02
CA ARG A 638 -24.87 5.32 42.26
C ARG A 638 -25.72 4.12 42.71
N PHE A 639 -26.06 3.24 41.77
CA PHE A 639 -26.65 1.95 42.10
C PHE A 639 -25.56 0.97 42.52
N HIS A 640 -25.92 0.01 43.38
CA HIS A 640 -24.98 -0.96 43.93
C HIS A 640 -25.01 -2.25 43.11
N TYR A 641 -23.87 -2.67 42.58
CA TYR A 641 -23.70 -3.91 41.81
C TYR A 641 -22.30 -4.49 42.01
N ALA A 642 -22.17 -5.81 41.86
CA ALA A 642 -20.94 -6.52 42.19
C ALA A 642 -19.75 -6.16 41.28
N SER A 643 -19.99 -6.01 39.97
CA SER A 643 -18.91 -5.88 39.00
C SER A 643 -18.04 -4.63 39.19
N VAL A 644 -18.60 -3.51 39.66
CA VAL A 644 -17.80 -2.29 39.94
C VAL A 644 -16.90 -2.46 41.15
N VAL A 645 -17.37 -3.18 42.17
CA VAL A 645 -16.57 -3.51 43.35
C VAL A 645 -15.46 -4.46 42.96
N GLU A 646 -15.79 -5.54 42.26
CA GLU A 646 -14.83 -6.55 41.81
C GLU A 646 -13.76 -5.95 40.91
N LEU A 647 -14.14 -5.10 39.94
CA LEU A 647 -13.15 -4.41 39.10
C LEU A 647 -12.22 -3.54 39.95
N SER A 648 -12.77 -2.79 40.92
CA SER A 648 -11.96 -1.92 41.78
C SER A 648 -10.98 -2.72 42.64
N GLU A 649 -11.42 -3.84 43.23
CA GLU A 649 -10.57 -4.75 44.02
C GLU A 649 -9.48 -5.41 43.17
N ARG A 650 -9.80 -5.81 41.93
CA ARG A 650 -8.80 -6.39 41.01
C ARG A 650 -7.76 -5.37 40.57
N LEU A 651 -8.16 -4.12 40.34
CA LEU A 651 -7.23 -3.05 39.97
C LEU A 651 -6.24 -2.75 41.09
N THR A 652 -6.73 -2.57 42.33
CA THR A 652 -5.85 -2.30 43.48
C THR A 652 -5.01 -3.50 43.87
N GLY A 653 -5.52 -4.72 43.66
CA GLY A 653 -4.74 -5.96 43.85
C GLY A 653 -3.55 -6.13 42.91
N LEU A 654 -3.51 -5.37 41.80
CA LEU A 654 -2.38 -5.32 40.86
C LEU A 654 -1.38 -4.21 41.18
N LEU A 655 -1.59 -3.46 42.26
CA LEU A 655 -0.77 -2.32 42.65
C LEU A 655 -0.17 -2.51 44.06
N PRO A 656 0.85 -1.72 44.44
CA PRO A 656 1.31 -1.63 45.82
C PRO A 656 0.14 -1.35 46.79
N ALA A 657 0.22 -1.93 47.99
CA ALA A 657 -0.89 -1.95 48.96
C ALA A 657 -1.37 -0.55 49.40
N GLU A 658 -0.53 0.48 49.26
CA GLU A 658 -0.89 1.86 49.58
C GLU A 658 -1.88 2.46 48.56
N LEU A 659 -1.90 1.99 47.31
CA LEU A 659 -2.79 2.46 46.24
C LEU A 659 -4.12 1.68 46.26
N ASP A 660 -4.94 1.97 47.26
CA ASP A 660 -6.09 1.15 47.67
C ASP A 660 -7.47 1.70 47.23
N THR A 661 -7.52 2.84 46.54
CA THR A 661 -8.77 3.56 46.25
C THR A 661 -8.89 3.93 44.78
N VAL A 662 -10.05 3.67 44.17
CA VAL A 662 -10.30 3.80 42.72
C VAL A 662 -11.42 4.80 42.43
N PHE A 663 -11.18 5.69 41.45
CA PHE A 663 -12.22 6.43 40.74
C PHE A 663 -12.30 5.92 39.29
N LEU A 664 -13.51 5.63 38.80
CA LEU A 664 -13.73 5.19 37.42
C LEU A 664 -14.24 6.35 36.56
N VAL A 665 -13.64 6.48 35.37
CA VAL A 665 -13.90 7.49 34.35
C VAL A 665 -14.00 6.82 32.97
N ASN A 666 -14.13 7.59 31.89
CA ASN A 666 -14.39 7.09 30.54
C ASN A 666 -13.20 7.25 29.58
N SER A 667 -12.17 8.02 29.96
CA SER A 667 -11.01 8.28 29.10
C SER A 667 -9.74 8.61 29.90
N GLY A 668 -8.59 8.60 29.22
CA GLY A 668 -7.32 9.05 29.79
C GLY A 668 -7.32 10.54 30.14
N SER A 669 -7.91 11.39 29.28
CA SER A 669 -8.05 12.83 29.54
C SER A 669 -8.81 13.09 30.84
N GLU A 670 -9.94 12.39 31.06
CA GLU A 670 -10.70 12.50 32.31
C GLU A 670 -9.92 11.97 33.52
N ALA A 671 -9.11 10.93 33.34
CA ALA A 671 -8.28 10.38 34.41
C ALA A 671 -7.20 11.36 34.85
N VAL A 672 -6.48 11.98 33.91
CA VAL A 672 -5.47 13.00 34.22
C VAL A 672 -6.11 14.25 34.80
N ASP A 673 -7.22 14.73 34.24
CA ASP A 673 -7.95 15.88 34.81
C ASP A 673 -8.32 15.63 36.27
N LEU A 674 -8.86 14.44 36.59
CA LEU A 674 -9.21 14.09 37.95
C LEU A 674 -7.99 13.94 38.87
N ALA A 675 -6.88 13.36 38.38
CA ALA A 675 -5.64 13.25 39.12
C ALA A 675 -5.08 14.63 39.53
N LEU A 676 -5.09 15.60 38.61
CA LEU A 676 -4.66 16.98 38.90
C LEU A 676 -5.59 17.64 39.93
N ARG A 677 -6.91 17.44 39.80
CA ARG A 677 -7.87 17.95 40.80
C ARG A 677 -7.70 17.33 42.18
N LEU A 678 -7.36 16.05 42.26
CA LEU A 678 -7.02 15.37 43.52
C LEU A 678 -5.75 15.97 44.15
N ALA A 679 -4.73 16.26 43.34
CA ALA A 679 -3.53 16.93 43.81
C ALA A 679 -3.80 18.35 44.34
N TRP A 680 -4.61 19.14 43.63
CA TRP A 680 -5.02 20.46 44.09
C TRP A 680 -5.81 20.41 45.39
N ALA A 681 -6.76 19.47 45.51
CA ALA A 681 -7.57 19.29 46.70
C ALA A 681 -6.72 18.88 47.92
N THR A 682 -5.73 18.02 47.71
CA THR A 682 -4.87 17.48 48.77
C THR A 682 -3.85 18.51 49.25
N THR A 683 -3.23 19.23 48.32
CA THR A 683 -2.12 20.14 48.63
C THR A 683 -2.57 21.57 48.91
N GLY A 684 -3.76 21.96 48.44
CA GLY A 684 -4.25 23.34 48.46
C GLY A 684 -3.51 24.28 47.48
N ARG A 685 -2.77 23.73 46.51
CA ARG A 685 -1.91 24.46 45.56
C ARG A 685 -2.34 24.19 44.13
N GLN A 686 -1.83 24.96 43.17
CA GLN A 686 -2.17 24.80 41.75
C GLN A 686 -0.99 24.47 40.84
N ASP A 687 0.24 24.82 41.23
CA ASP A 687 1.41 24.66 40.37
C ASP A 687 1.71 23.18 40.05
N VAL A 688 1.94 22.87 38.78
CA VAL A 688 2.23 21.51 38.29
C VAL A 688 3.48 21.53 37.44
N VAL A 689 4.35 20.52 37.58
CA VAL A 689 5.46 20.28 36.65
C VAL A 689 5.10 19.12 35.73
N ALA A 690 5.21 19.35 34.42
CA ALA A 690 5.09 18.35 33.37
C ALA A 690 6.40 18.22 32.58
N VAL A 691 6.54 17.14 31.81
CA VAL A 691 7.73 16.91 30.97
C VAL A 691 7.47 17.41 29.54
N GLU A 692 8.44 18.05 28.91
CA GLU A 692 8.36 18.54 27.51
C GLU A 692 8.33 17.39 26.49
N GLU A 693 7.52 17.51 25.42
CA GLU A 693 7.19 16.46 24.43
C GLU A 693 6.14 15.42 24.92
N ALA A 694 5.49 15.62 26.08
CA ALA A 694 4.48 14.71 26.64
C ALA A 694 3.05 15.00 26.13
N TYR A 695 2.21 13.97 26.13
CA TYR A 695 0.77 14.09 25.87
C TYR A 695 -0.05 13.39 26.97
N HIS A 696 -0.96 14.15 27.59
CA HIS A 696 -1.77 13.69 28.72
C HIS A 696 -3.29 13.80 28.50
N GLY A 697 -3.73 14.41 27.40
CA GLY A 697 -5.14 14.50 27.04
C GLY A 697 -5.51 15.84 26.44
N TRP A 698 -6.80 15.99 26.14
CA TRP A 698 -7.36 17.16 25.44
C TRP A 698 -8.39 17.93 26.28
N THR A 699 -8.72 17.47 27.49
CA THR A 699 -9.59 18.21 28.43
C THR A 699 -8.81 19.34 29.10
N TYR A 700 -9.49 20.30 29.73
CA TYR A 700 -8.85 21.56 30.13
C TYR A 700 -7.57 21.40 30.97
N ALA A 701 -7.57 20.52 31.98
CA ALA A 701 -6.40 20.35 32.85
C ALA A 701 -5.34 19.40 32.25
N SER A 702 -5.76 18.36 31.54
CA SER A 702 -4.88 17.39 30.87
C SER A 702 -4.18 17.98 29.64
N ASP A 703 -4.88 18.79 28.83
CA ASP A 703 -4.26 19.60 27.79
C ASP A 703 -3.28 20.58 28.44
N ALA A 704 -3.67 21.28 29.51
CA ALA A 704 -2.80 22.24 30.21
C ALA A 704 -1.42 21.66 30.57
N VAL A 705 -1.31 20.36 30.88
CA VAL A 705 -0.02 19.70 31.17
C VAL A 705 0.58 18.94 29.99
N SER A 706 -0.09 18.91 28.83
CA SER A 706 0.42 18.36 27.57
C SER A 706 1.32 19.38 26.85
N THR A 707 2.48 18.93 26.38
CA THR A 707 3.57 19.79 25.87
C THR A 707 4.05 19.41 24.47
N SER A 708 3.52 18.31 23.90
CA SER A 708 3.74 17.87 22.52
C SER A 708 3.33 18.94 21.50
N ILE A 709 4.27 19.32 20.63
CA ILE A 709 3.99 20.26 19.53
C ILE A 709 3.40 19.57 18.30
N ALA A 710 3.54 18.25 18.19
CA ALA A 710 2.83 17.47 17.18
C ALA A 710 1.32 17.47 17.42
N ASP A 711 0.88 17.35 18.68
CA ASP A 711 -0.55 17.35 19.03
C ASP A 711 -1.13 18.78 19.09
N ASN A 712 -0.32 19.76 19.51
CA ASN A 712 -0.71 21.16 19.54
C ASN A 712 0.49 22.05 19.21
N PRO A 713 0.56 22.65 18.00
CA PRO A 713 1.69 23.49 17.59
C PRO A 713 1.96 24.69 18.50
N ASN A 714 0.98 25.11 19.30
CA ASN A 714 1.09 26.21 20.25
C ASN A 714 1.37 25.72 21.68
N ALA A 715 1.59 24.42 21.91
CA ALA A 715 1.64 23.83 23.24
C ALA A 715 2.58 24.58 24.18
N LEU A 716 3.79 24.93 23.75
CA LEU A 716 4.77 25.60 24.61
C LEU A 716 4.43 27.07 24.95
N VAL A 717 3.53 27.70 24.19
CA VAL A 717 3.13 29.11 24.38
C VAL A 717 1.77 29.22 25.07
N SER A 718 0.90 28.24 24.90
CA SER A 718 -0.49 28.30 25.38
C SER A 718 -0.69 27.79 26.81
N ARG A 719 0.36 27.31 27.49
CA ARG A 719 0.21 26.74 28.84
C ARG A 719 -0.14 27.80 29.89
N PRO A 720 -1.08 27.52 30.80
CA PRO A 720 -1.40 28.43 31.90
C PRO A 720 -0.20 28.72 32.81
N PRO A 721 -0.16 29.86 33.51
CA PRO A 721 0.98 30.21 34.37
C PRO A 721 1.31 29.18 35.45
N TRP A 722 0.33 28.40 35.93
CA TRP A 722 0.51 27.37 36.95
C TRP A 722 1.18 26.08 36.41
N VAL A 723 1.39 25.97 35.10
CA VAL A 723 2.10 24.85 34.49
C VAL A 723 3.56 25.22 34.28
N HIS A 724 4.44 24.34 34.70
CA HIS A 724 5.88 24.42 34.52
C HIS A 724 6.37 23.19 33.76
N THR A 725 7.47 23.34 33.02
CA THR A 725 8.05 22.23 32.27
C THR A 725 9.45 21.88 32.76
N VAL A 726 9.80 20.61 32.59
CA VAL A 726 11.18 20.12 32.62
C VAL A 726 11.50 19.47 31.29
N ALA A 727 12.77 19.57 30.88
CA ALA A 727 13.20 19.09 29.58
C ALA A 727 12.91 17.60 29.35
N ALA A 728 12.54 17.25 28.11
CA ALA A 728 12.38 15.89 27.65
C ALA A 728 13.64 15.06 27.95
N PRO A 729 13.58 13.99 28.76
CA PRO A 729 14.73 13.17 29.10
C PRO A 729 15.08 12.18 27.98
N ASN A 730 15.27 12.71 26.76
CA ASN A 730 15.58 11.97 25.55
C ASN A 730 17.08 11.63 25.49
N SER A 731 17.42 10.35 25.67
CA SER A 731 18.80 9.87 25.71
C SER A 731 19.46 9.76 24.33
N TYR A 732 18.69 9.83 23.24
CA TYR A 732 19.21 9.69 21.88
C TYR A 732 19.57 11.04 21.26
N ARG A 733 18.62 11.98 21.22
CA ARG A 733 18.79 13.29 20.57
C ARG A 733 18.60 14.51 21.46
N GLY A 734 18.20 14.31 22.71
CA GLY A 734 18.02 15.39 23.68
C GLY A 734 19.32 16.14 24.00
N ARG A 735 19.21 17.19 24.84
CA ARG A 735 20.37 17.99 25.29
C ARG A 735 21.47 17.16 25.94
N HIS A 736 21.11 16.06 26.60
CA HIS A 736 22.06 15.13 27.23
C HIS A 736 21.87 13.73 26.66
N ARG A 737 22.84 13.27 25.88
CA ARG A 737 22.76 12.01 25.13
C ARG A 737 23.56 10.89 25.80
N GLY A 738 23.18 9.64 25.51
CA GLY A 738 23.83 8.44 25.99
C GLY A 738 24.07 8.48 27.51
N PRO A 739 25.30 8.23 27.99
CA PRO A 739 25.61 8.27 29.42
C PRO A 739 25.38 9.63 30.10
N GLN A 740 25.31 10.74 29.36
CA GLN A 740 25.02 12.06 29.94
C GLN A 740 23.54 12.23 30.28
N ALA A 741 22.63 11.42 29.73
CA ALA A 741 21.19 11.49 29.99
C ALA A 741 20.84 11.41 31.49
N ARG A 742 21.72 10.80 32.31
CA ARG A 742 21.61 10.83 33.79
C ARG A 742 21.52 12.23 34.42
N ARG A 743 21.90 13.28 33.68
CA ARG A 743 21.83 14.69 34.13
C ARG A 743 20.41 15.25 34.14
N TYR A 744 19.48 14.67 33.38
CA TYR A 744 18.10 15.14 33.34
C TYR A 744 17.42 15.08 34.71
N ALA A 745 17.65 14.02 35.48
CA ALA A 745 17.02 13.82 36.79
C ALA A 745 17.42 14.90 37.82
N PRO A 746 18.72 15.18 38.09
CA PRO A 746 19.10 16.23 39.02
C PRO A 746 18.70 17.64 38.54
N GLU A 747 18.65 17.88 37.22
CA GLU A 747 18.18 19.17 36.67
C GLU A 747 16.68 19.38 36.88
N ALA A 748 15.87 18.35 36.65
CA ALA A 748 14.44 18.38 36.95
C ALA A 748 14.19 18.57 38.46
N ALA A 749 14.91 17.82 39.30
CA ALA A 749 14.85 17.97 40.76
C ALA A 749 15.25 19.37 41.23
N ALA A 750 16.30 19.96 40.62
CA ALA A 750 16.71 21.34 40.91
C ALA A 750 15.62 22.35 40.53
N ARG A 751 14.99 22.18 39.36
CA ARG A 751 13.89 23.04 38.92
C ARG A 751 12.69 22.99 39.88
N ILE A 752 12.35 21.81 40.38
CA ILE A 752 11.27 21.63 41.37
C ILE A 752 11.58 22.40 42.67
N ARG A 753 12.80 22.30 43.18
CA ARG A 753 13.21 23.03 44.39
C ARG A 753 13.24 24.54 44.17
N GLU A 754 13.74 24.99 43.02
CA GLU A 754 13.78 26.40 42.64
C GLU A 754 12.37 27.02 42.63
N LEU A 755 11.38 26.33 42.08
CA LEU A 755 9.98 26.79 42.09
C LEU A 755 9.43 26.94 43.50
N ALA A 756 9.74 26.00 44.39
CA ALA A 756 9.36 26.09 45.80
C ALA A 756 10.03 27.29 46.50
N GLU A 757 11.32 27.52 46.25
CA GLU A 757 12.06 28.69 46.76
C GLU A 757 11.49 30.02 46.25
N GLN A 758 10.93 30.03 45.04
CA GLN A 758 10.22 31.17 44.45
C GLN A 758 8.80 31.38 45.02
N GLY A 759 8.40 30.61 46.05
CA GLY A 759 7.07 30.69 46.65
C GLY A 759 5.98 30.04 45.81
N ARG A 760 6.35 29.16 44.87
CA ARG A 760 5.45 28.42 43.98
C ARG A 760 5.60 26.90 44.17
N PRO A 761 5.40 26.38 45.40
CA PRO A 761 5.53 24.95 45.66
C PRO A 761 4.46 24.16 44.90
N LEU A 762 4.85 22.99 44.41
CA LEU A 762 4.00 22.21 43.52
C LEU A 762 2.83 21.55 44.24
N ALA A 763 1.72 21.42 43.52
CA ALA A 763 0.65 20.48 43.78
C ALA A 763 1.03 19.08 43.25
N ALA A 764 1.57 18.99 42.03
CA ALA A 764 1.94 17.71 41.43
C ALA A 764 3.13 17.79 40.46
N PHE A 765 3.80 16.65 40.30
CA PHE A 765 4.58 16.30 39.12
C PHE A 765 3.83 15.22 38.33
N VAL A 766 3.69 15.38 37.01
CA VAL A 766 3.01 14.43 36.12
C VAL A 766 3.93 13.98 34.98
N CYS A 767 3.95 12.68 34.71
CA CYS A 767 4.80 12.11 33.67
C CYS A 767 4.28 10.74 33.19
N GLU A 768 4.43 10.47 31.90
CA GLU A 768 4.37 9.12 31.35
C GLU A 768 5.61 8.33 31.86
N PRO A 769 5.47 7.21 32.58
CA PRO A 769 6.61 6.48 33.15
C PRO A 769 7.56 5.89 32.10
N TYR A 770 7.05 5.78 30.87
CA TYR A 770 7.80 5.43 29.68
C TYR A 770 7.32 6.35 28.56
N TYR A 771 8.26 6.99 27.86
CA TYR A 771 7.97 8.19 27.09
C TYR A 771 7.29 7.87 25.75
N GLY A 772 5.95 7.89 25.76
CA GLY A 772 5.12 7.38 24.68
C GLY A 772 5.12 8.26 23.45
N ASN A 773 4.74 9.54 23.62
CA ASN A 773 4.64 10.47 22.49
C ASN A 773 5.97 10.65 21.74
N ALA A 774 7.10 10.60 22.47
CA ALA A 774 8.44 10.70 21.91
C ALA A 774 8.92 9.43 21.16
N GLY A 775 8.06 8.41 21.00
CA GLY A 775 8.38 7.20 20.24
C GLY A 775 8.75 5.99 21.10
N GLY A 776 8.21 5.90 22.32
CA GLY A 776 8.49 4.78 23.23
C GLY A 776 9.92 4.78 23.73
N MET A 777 10.37 5.89 24.30
CA MET A 777 11.70 5.97 24.90
C MET A 777 11.68 5.68 26.40
N ALA A 778 12.65 4.90 26.87
CA ALA A 778 12.88 4.72 28.30
C ALA A 778 13.36 6.03 28.94
N LEU A 779 12.83 6.33 30.14
CA LEU A 779 13.42 7.36 30.99
C LEU A 779 14.81 6.91 31.46
N PRO A 780 15.79 7.82 31.64
CA PRO A 780 17.08 7.47 32.22
C PRO A 780 16.94 6.77 33.57
N ASP A 781 17.81 5.81 33.87
CA ASP A 781 17.73 5.03 35.10
C ASP A 781 17.71 5.92 36.35
N GLY A 782 16.71 5.70 37.20
CA GLY A 782 16.51 6.44 38.45
C GLY A 782 16.04 7.88 38.27
N TYR A 783 15.53 8.25 37.09
CA TYR A 783 14.95 9.55 36.82
C TYR A 783 13.72 9.80 37.70
N LEU A 784 12.71 8.93 37.66
CA LEU A 784 11.49 9.12 38.44
C LEU A 784 11.78 9.07 39.95
N ARG A 785 12.72 8.23 40.40
CA ARG A 785 13.12 8.17 41.81
C ARG A 785 13.55 9.53 42.35
N GLN A 786 14.50 10.18 41.67
CA GLN A 786 15.02 11.48 42.11
C GLN A 786 13.98 12.60 41.97
N VAL A 787 13.18 12.57 40.91
CA VAL A 787 12.14 13.59 40.68
C VAL A 787 11.00 13.47 41.69
N TYR A 788 10.59 12.24 42.02
CA TYR A 788 9.54 11.99 43.02
C TYR A 788 10.03 12.34 44.43
N GLU A 789 11.27 12.02 44.78
CA GLU A 789 11.91 12.48 46.02
C GLU A 789 11.85 14.02 46.13
N ALA A 790 12.35 14.74 45.12
CA ALA A 790 12.33 16.20 45.12
C ALA A 790 10.91 16.80 45.14
N THR A 791 9.94 16.15 44.49
CA THR A 791 8.53 16.57 44.50
C THR A 791 7.93 16.43 45.90
N ARG A 792 8.22 15.33 46.59
CA ARG A 792 7.73 15.07 47.95
C ARG A 792 8.40 15.96 48.99
N ASP A 793 9.68 16.28 48.82
CA ASP A 793 10.41 17.21 49.69
C ASP A 793 9.75 18.59 49.75
N VAL A 794 9.12 19.04 48.65
CA VAL A 794 8.36 20.30 48.58
C VAL A 794 6.87 20.12 48.89
N GLY A 795 6.42 18.91 49.21
CA GLY A 795 5.05 18.57 49.58
C GLY A 795 4.07 18.41 48.42
N GLY A 796 4.56 18.15 47.20
CA GLY A 796 3.74 17.82 46.03
C GLY A 796 3.46 16.31 45.91
N LEU A 797 2.53 15.95 45.00
CA LEU A 797 2.20 14.56 44.67
C LEU A 797 2.83 14.11 43.35
N CYS A 798 3.11 12.82 43.22
CA CYS A 798 3.66 12.22 42.01
C CYS A 798 2.57 11.45 41.24
N VAL A 799 2.31 11.86 39.99
CA VAL A 799 1.32 11.24 39.11
C VAL A 799 2.04 10.43 38.03
N ALA A 800 1.70 9.13 37.93
CA ALA A 800 2.14 8.25 36.86
C ALA A 800 1.02 8.10 35.82
N ASP A 801 1.27 8.57 34.60
CA ASP A 801 0.35 8.36 33.48
C ASP A 801 0.63 7.04 32.75
N GLU A 802 -0.09 5.99 33.16
CA GLU A 802 0.02 4.63 32.64
C GLU A 802 -0.85 4.37 31.41
N VAL A 803 -1.49 5.40 30.84
CA VAL A 803 -2.45 5.24 29.73
C VAL A 803 -1.83 4.56 28.50
N GLN A 804 -0.54 4.73 28.23
CA GLN A 804 0.13 4.11 27.08
C GLN A 804 0.74 2.74 27.39
N VAL A 805 1.30 2.57 28.59
CA VAL A 805 2.28 1.51 28.91
C VAL A 805 1.90 0.60 30.08
N GLY A 806 0.78 0.85 30.75
CA GLY A 806 0.22 -0.08 31.73
C GLY A 806 -0.32 -1.36 31.09
N TYR A 807 -0.89 -2.23 31.92
CA TYR A 807 -1.51 -3.50 31.50
C TYR A 807 -0.52 -4.46 30.81
N GLY A 808 0.72 -4.55 31.30
CA GLY A 808 1.70 -5.54 30.84
C GLY A 808 2.38 -5.21 29.51
N ARG A 809 2.15 -4.01 28.96
CA ARG A 809 2.60 -3.60 27.63
C ARG A 809 4.13 -3.67 27.44
N LEU A 810 4.90 -3.36 28.48
CA LEU A 810 6.37 -3.43 28.46
C LEU A 810 6.89 -4.89 28.58
N GLY A 811 6.00 -5.86 28.77
CA GLY A 811 6.29 -7.28 28.98
C GLY A 811 6.84 -7.59 30.37
N SER A 812 7.97 -7.00 30.73
CA SER A 812 8.64 -7.23 32.02
C SER A 812 7.88 -6.71 33.24
N HIS A 813 6.97 -5.75 33.06
CA HIS A 813 6.26 -5.05 34.13
C HIS A 813 4.79 -4.89 33.78
N PHE A 814 3.92 -4.94 34.78
CA PHE A 814 2.48 -4.71 34.57
C PHE A 814 2.20 -3.20 34.47
N TRP A 815 2.88 -2.41 35.30
CA TRP A 815 2.84 -0.94 35.28
C TRP A 815 4.21 -0.38 34.90
N GLY A 816 4.24 0.63 34.03
CA GLY A 816 5.48 1.26 33.56
C GLY A 816 6.34 1.85 34.67
N PHE A 817 5.74 2.42 35.73
CA PHE A 817 6.49 3.01 36.85
C PHE A 817 7.36 1.98 37.60
N GLU A 818 7.02 0.70 37.55
CA GLU A 818 7.76 -0.38 38.21
C GLU A 818 9.18 -0.48 37.63
N GLN A 819 9.36 -0.15 36.35
CA GLN A 819 10.67 -0.13 35.68
C GLN A 819 11.65 0.85 36.35
N GLN A 820 11.15 1.92 36.98
CA GLN A 820 11.97 2.90 37.71
C GLN A 820 12.10 2.58 39.20
N GLY A 821 11.47 1.50 39.68
CA GLY A 821 11.50 1.09 41.08
C GLY A 821 10.84 2.11 42.03
N VAL A 822 9.79 2.80 41.57
CA VAL A 822 9.08 3.83 42.34
C VAL A 822 7.62 3.44 42.58
N VAL A 823 7.00 4.04 43.59
CA VAL A 823 5.54 3.99 43.79
C VAL A 823 5.01 5.42 43.67
N PRO A 824 4.10 5.72 42.72
CA PRO A 824 3.49 7.04 42.59
C PRO A 824 2.46 7.28 43.69
N ASP A 825 1.99 8.53 43.81
CA ASP A 825 0.89 8.89 44.70
C ASP A 825 -0.47 8.69 44.01
N ILE A 826 -0.53 8.88 42.69
CA ILE A 826 -1.71 8.70 41.83
C ILE A 826 -1.31 8.00 40.52
N VAL A 827 -2.09 7.02 40.09
CA VAL A 827 -1.96 6.33 38.79
C VAL A 827 -3.17 6.64 37.92
N THR A 828 -2.95 7.02 36.66
CA THR A 828 -4.01 7.19 35.67
C THR A 828 -3.92 6.12 34.58
N VAL A 829 -5.04 5.50 34.22
CA VAL A 829 -5.08 4.43 33.20
C VAL A 829 -6.34 4.53 32.34
N ALA A 830 -6.25 4.14 31.06
CA ALA A 830 -7.36 4.07 30.10
C ALA A 830 -6.97 3.13 28.93
N LYS A 831 -7.34 3.45 27.68
CA LYS A 831 -6.97 2.75 26.44
C LYS A 831 -7.11 1.22 26.56
N ALA A 832 -6.00 0.53 26.84
CA ALA A 832 -5.93 -0.91 27.06
C ALA A 832 -7.01 -1.44 28.01
N MET A 833 -7.34 -0.68 29.07
CA MET A 833 -8.33 -1.04 30.08
C MET A 833 -9.69 -1.44 29.50
N GLY A 834 -10.08 -0.87 28.36
CA GLY A 834 -11.38 -1.11 27.73
C GLY A 834 -11.35 -2.00 26.49
N ASN A 835 -10.18 -2.38 25.96
CA ASN A 835 -10.04 -3.03 24.66
C ASN A 835 -10.90 -2.40 23.54
N GLY A 836 -10.97 -1.06 23.51
CA GLY A 836 -11.84 -0.28 22.60
C GLY A 836 -13.09 0.35 23.25
N HIS A 837 -13.55 -0.16 24.40
CA HIS A 837 -14.66 0.45 25.14
C HIS A 837 -14.20 1.70 25.93
N PRO A 838 -14.97 2.80 26.00
CA PRO A 838 -14.63 3.96 26.81
C PRO A 838 -14.56 3.62 28.31
N LEU A 839 -13.35 3.54 28.84
CA LEU A 839 -13.07 3.23 30.23
C LEU A 839 -11.69 3.76 30.64
N GLY A 840 -11.64 4.38 31.81
CA GLY A 840 -10.40 4.74 32.49
C GLY A 840 -10.56 4.73 34.00
N ALA A 841 -9.45 4.88 34.71
CA ALA A 841 -9.42 4.93 36.17
C ALA A 841 -8.35 5.87 36.69
N VAL A 842 -8.59 6.38 37.90
CA VAL A 842 -7.60 7.02 38.76
C VAL A 842 -7.48 6.19 40.02
N ILE A 843 -6.28 5.68 40.29
CA ILE A 843 -6.00 4.82 41.44
C ILE A 843 -5.03 5.55 42.35
N THR A 844 -5.36 5.66 43.63
CA THR A 844 -4.65 6.52 44.57
C THR A 844 -4.77 5.97 45.99
N ARG A 845 -4.01 6.55 46.92
CA ARG A 845 -4.20 6.34 48.36
C ARG A 845 -5.52 6.96 48.85
N ARG A 846 -6.16 6.32 49.82
CA ARG A 846 -7.44 6.76 50.41
C ARG A 846 -7.44 8.20 50.89
N GLU A 847 -6.39 8.65 51.56
CA GLU A 847 -6.33 10.02 52.10
C GLU A 847 -6.32 11.10 51.00
N ILE A 848 -5.75 10.80 49.83
CA ILE A 848 -5.79 11.69 48.65
C ILE A 848 -7.20 11.70 48.06
N ALA A 849 -7.83 10.52 47.94
CA ALA A 849 -9.20 10.40 47.46
C ALA A 849 -10.19 11.16 48.36
N ASP A 850 -10.07 11.01 49.68
CA ASP A 850 -10.94 11.67 50.66
C ASP A 850 -10.73 13.18 50.68
N ALA A 851 -9.52 13.68 50.41
CA ALA A 851 -9.26 15.12 50.30
C ALA A 851 -10.09 15.80 49.20
N TYR A 852 -10.54 15.07 48.17
CA TYR A 852 -11.45 15.59 47.15
C TYR A 852 -12.77 16.10 47.73
N ARG A 853 -13.19 15.64 48.92
CA ARG A 853 -14.39 16.15 49.60
C ARG A 853 -14.35 17.65 49.84
N THR A 854 -13.17 18.25 49.93
CA THR A 854 -12.99 19.72 50.01
C THR A 854 -13.48 20.43 48.75
N GLN A 855 -13.57 19.73 47.62
CA GLN A 855 -14.04 20.21 46.32
C GLN A 855 -15.48 19.76 46.00
N GLY A 856 -16.15 19.04 46.91
CA GLY A 856 -17.50 18.52 46.73
C GLY A 856 -17.56 17.00 46.58
N TYR A 857 -18.57 16.49 45.87
CA TYR A 857 -18.69 15.06 45.55
C TYR A 857 -18.23 14.80 44.11
N PHE A 858 -17.66 13.62 43.87
CA PHE A 858 -17.33 13.15 42.53
C PHE A 858 -18.44 12.25 41.98
N PHE A 859 -18.75 12.40 40.70
CA PHE A 859 -19.64 11.51 39.97
C PHE A 859 -19.34 11.56 38.46
N SER A 860 -19.07 10.40 37.86
CA SER A 860 -19.04 10.21 36.41
C SER A 860 -20.24 9.36 36.00
N SER A 861 -21.06 9.85 35.08
CA SER A 861 -22.35 9.23 34.72
C SER A 861 -22.21 7.81 34.18
N ALA A 862 -21.23 7.59 33.29
CA ALA A 862 -20.91 6.28 32.71
C ALA A 862 -19.69 5.61 33.37
N GLY A 863 -18.92 6.37 34.18
CA GLY A 863 -17.76 5.87 34.91
C GLY A 863 -18.14 4.71 35.83
N GLY A 864 -17.58 3.54 35.52
CA GLY A 864 -17.80 2.32 36.27
C GLY A 864 -19.16 1.67 36.06
N SER A 865 -19.89 1.96 34.98
CA SER A 865 -21.15 1.27 34.68
C SER A 865 -21.00 -0.27 34.69
N PRO A 866 -22.08 -1.06 34.85
CA PRO A 866 -21.98 -2.52 34.85
C PRO A 866 -21.30 -3.09 33.60
N VAL A 867 -21.60 -2.54 32.41
CA VAL A 867 -20.96 -2.96 31.16
C VAL A 867 -19.48 -2.59 31.16
N SER A 868 -19.11 -1.35 31.48
CA SER A 868 -17.70 -0.95 31.55
C SER A 868 -16.93 -1.78 32.58
N SER A 869 -17.56 -2.12 33.70
CA SER A 869 -16.95 -2.95 34.74
C SER A 869 -16.71 -4.39 34.25
N VAL A 870 -17.68 -4.99 33.57
CA VAL A 870 -17.53 -6.33 32.96
C VAL A 870 -16.48 -6.32 31.86
N VAL A 871 -16.39 -5.25 31.05
CA VAL A 871 -15.30 -5.08 30.08
C VAL A 871 -13.95 -5.12 30.78
N GLY A 872 -13.73 -4.25 31.77
CA GLY A 872 -12.45 -4.16 32.48
C GLY A 872 -12.05 -5.48 33.15
N LEU A 873 -13.02 -6.19 33.75
CA LEU A 873 -12.80 -7.54 34.29
C LEU A 873 -12.40 -8.52 33.18
N THR A 874 -13.14 -8.56 32.07
CA THR A 874 -12.86 -9.50 30.98
C THR A 874 -11.49 -9.24 30.34
N VAL A 875 -11.06 -7.98 30.22
CA VAL A 875 -9.71 -7.62 29.75
C VAL A 875 -8.64 -8.18 30.68
N LEU A 876 -8.78 -7.94 31.99
CA LEU A 876 -7.84 -8.43 32.99
C LEU A 876 -7.79 -9.98 33.03
N ASP A 877 -8.92 -10.66 32.85
CA ASP A 877 -8.95 -12.13 32.76
C ASP A 877 -8.27 -12.62 31.48
N ALA A 878 -8.56 -12.03 30.32
CA ALA A 878 -7.92 -12.42 29.06
C ALA A 878 -6.40 -12.19 29.07
N LEU A 879 -5.91 -11.08 29.64
CA LEU A 879 -4.47 -10.83 29.81
C LEU A 879 -3.77 -11.95 30.59
N ARG A 880 -4.41 -12.44 31.65
CA ARG A 880 -3.91 -13.54 32.49
C ARG A 880 -4.03 -14.88 31.77
N ASP A 881 -5.22 -15.21 31.27
CA ASP A 881 -5.58 -16.54 30.78
C ASP A 881 -4.91 -16.85 29.43
N GLU A 882 -4.63 -15.81 28.62
CA GLU A 882 -3.90 -15.92 27.35
C GLU A 882 -2.41 -15.56 27.46
N ASP A 883 -1.90 -15.32 28.68
CA ASP A 883 -0.50 -15.02 29.00
C ASP A 883 0.10 -13.88 28.13
N LEU A 884 -0.69 -12.83 27.92
CA LEU A 884 -0.39 -11.77 26.95
C LEU A 884 0.78 -10.88 27.37
N GLN A 885 1.02 -10.73 28.68
CA GLN A 885 2.19 -10.00 29.18
C GLN A 885 3.50 -10.75 28.86
N THR A 886 3.53 -12.07 29.04
CA THR A 886 4.68 -12.90 28.66
C THR A 886 4.86 -12.87 27.15
N ASN A 887 3.78 -12.96 26.37
CA ASN A 887 3.86 -12.81 24.91
C ASN A 887 4.44 -11.45 24.52
N ALA A 888 4.06 -10.36 25.21
CA ALA A 888 4.62 -9.04 24.99
C ALA A 888 6.13 -9.00 25.23
N CYS A 889 6.61 -9.68 26.27
CA CYS A 889 8.03 -9.81 26.59
C CYS A 889 8.77 -10.59 25.48
N ASP A 890 8.27 -11.77 25.14
CA ASP A 890 8.95 -12.71 24.25
C ASP A 890 8.92 -12.28 22.78
N VAL A 891 7.73 -11.93 22.27
CA VAL A 891 7.56 -11.48 20.88
C VAL A 891 8.09 -10.07 20.69
N GLY A 892 7.92 -9.20 21.68
CA GLY A 892 8.46 -7.84 21.65
C GLY A 892 9.99 -7.81 21.65
N GLY A 893 10.63 -8.63 22.49
CA GLY A 893 12.09 -8.80 22.49
C GLY A 893 12.58 -9.33 21.15
N TYR A 894 11.94 -10.39 20.64
CA TYR A 894 12.25 -10.95 19.32
C TYR A 894 12.14 -9.91 18.19
N LEU A 895 11.03 -9.15 18.15
CA LEU A 895 10.84 -8.11 17.15
C LEU A 895 11.91 -7.01 17.27
N LYS A 896 12.24 -6.59 18.49
CA LYS A 896 13.28 -5.59 18.73
C LYS A 896 14.64 -6.04 18.19
N ASP A 897 15.01 -7.31 18.40
CA ASP A 897 16.26 -7.87 17.87
C ASP A 897 16.29 -7.82 16.34
N ARG A 898 15.20 -8.24 15.67
CA ARG A 898 15.07 -8.13 14.21
C ARG A 898 15.19 -6.68 13.72
N LEU A 899 14.60 -5.72 14.41
CA LEU A 899 14.70 -4.29 14.06
C LEU A 899 16.12 -3.73 14.26
N LEU A 900 16.85 -4.20 15.27
CA LEU A 900 18.25 -3.85 15.48
C LEU A 900 19.13 -4.41 14.35
N GLU A 901 18.88 -5.63 13.88
CA GLU A 901 19.55 -6.19 12.70
C GLU A 901 19.27 -5.36 11.43
N LEU A 902 18.06 -4.82 11.27
CA LEU A 902 17.76 -3.86 10.19
C LEU A 902 18.56 -2.57 10.33
N ALA A 903 18.73 -2.07 11.56
CA ALA A 903 19.52 -0.87 11.81
C ALA A 903 21.00 -1.04 11.43
N GLU A 904 21.54 -2.26 11.43
CA GLU A 904 22.90 -2.51 10.93
C GLU A 904 22.99 -2.41 9.41
N ARG A 905 21.92 -2.77 8.69
CA ARG A 905 21.85 -2.81 7.22
C ARG A 905 21.39 -1.50 6.57
N HIS A 906 20.53 -0.76 7.27
CA HIS A 906 19.85 0.42 6.74
C HIS A 906 20.26 1.70 7.47
N PRO A 907 21.13 2.55 6.86
CA PRO A 907 21.64 3.76 7.50
C PRO A 907 20.56 4.73 7.99
N LEU A 908 19.40 4.76 7.32
CA LEU A 908 18.26 5.61 7.66
C LEU A 908 17.71 5.32 9.07
N ILE A 909 17.82 4.09 9.57
CA ILE A 909 17.43 3.76 10.95
C ILE A 909 18.49 4.32 11.89
N GLY A 910 18.13 5.35 12.65
CA GLY A 910 19.00 5.99 13.63
C GLY A 910 19.01 5.28 14.98
N ALA A 911 17.85 4.80 15.44
CA ALA A 911 17.70 4.09 16.70
C ALA A 911 16.45 3.22 16.73
N VAL A 912 16.51 2.14 17.53
CA VAL A 912 15.36 1.31 17.89
C VAL A 912 15.10 1.46 19.39
N HIS A 913 13.98 2.09 19.72
CA HIS A 913 13.53 2.41 21.08
C HIS A 913 12.57 1.35 21.62
N GLY A 914 12.28 1.43 22.92
CA GLY A 914 11.18 0.70 23.53
C GLY A 914 11.51 -0.64 24.17
N SER A 915 10.47 -1.28 24.71
CA SER A 915 10.50 -2.60 25.35
C SER A 915 9.13 -3.28 25.21
N GLY A 916 9.14 -4.61 25.23
CA GLY A 916 7.92 -5.41 25.02
C GLY A 916 7.29 -5.09 23.66
N LEU A 917 5.95 -5.03 23.61
CA LEU A 917 5.22 -4.62 22.40
C LEU A 917 4.90 -3.12 22.43
N TYR A 918 5.90 -2.31 22.81
CA TYR A 918 5.87 -0.85 22.75
C TYR A 918 7.24 -0.36 22.27
N LEU A 919 7.41 -0.35 20.95
CA LEU A 919 8.67 -0.09 20.26
C LEU A 919 8.57 1.16 19.39
N GLY A 920 9.74 1.70 19.03
CA GLY A 920 9.84 2.79 18.07
C GLY A 920 11.06 2.62 17.17
N VAL A 921 10.91 2.89 15.88
CA VAL A 921 12.04 2.95 14.93
C VAL A 921 12.21 4.38 14.48
N GLU A 922 13.28 5.03 14.89
CA GLU A 922 13.55 6.43 14.60
C GLU A 922 14.41 6.57 13.35
N PHE A 923 13.93 7.32 12.36
CA PHE A 923 14.63 7.57 11.11
C PHE A 923 15.35 8.92 11.11
N VAL A 924 16.59 8.90 10.63
CA VAL A 924 17.45 10.08 10.48
C VAL A 924 18.19 10.04 9.15
N ARG A 925 18.34 11.19 8.50
CA ARG A 925 19.12 11.32 7.26
C ARG A 925 20.62 11.14 7.49
N ASP A 926 21.07 11.48 8.70
CA ASP A 926 22.45 11.33 9.11
C ASP A 926 22.55 10.98 10.61
N ARG A 927 23.39 9.99 10.93
CA ARG A 927 23.52 9.43 12.29
C ARG A 927 24.37 10.30 13.21
N GLU A 928 25.10 11.29 12.70
CA GLU A 928 25.88 12.22 13.52
C GLU A 928 25.07 13.46 13.90
N SER A 929 24.50 14.14 12.90
CA SER A 929 23.65 15.33 13.07
C SER A 929 22.27 15.01 13.65
N LEU A 930 21.79 13.77 13.44
CA LEU A 930 20.44 13.32 13.80
C LEU A 930 19.33 14.13 13.10
N GLU A 931 19.59 14.61 11.89
CA GLU A 931 18.58 15.28 11.07
C GLU A 931 17.38 14.33 10.87
N PRO A 932 16.15 14.72 11.28
CA PRO A 932 14.98 13.85 11.20
C PRO A 932 14.59 13.59 9.74
N ALA A 933 14.30 12.33 9.42
CA ALA A 933 13.80 11.92 8.10
C ALA A 933 12.26 11.93 8.09
N THR A 934 11.66 13.10 8.34
CA THR A 934 10.21 13.26 8.56
C THR A 934 9.39 12.85 7.34
N GLU A 935 9.73 13.41 6.18
CA GLU A 935 9.01 13.14 4.93
C GLU A 935 9.20 11.68 4.47
N GLU A 936 10.40 11.12 4.63
CA GLU A 936 10.70 9.72 4.37
C GLU A 936 9.88 8.79 5.28
N THR A 937 9.75 9.11 6.56
CA THR A 937 8.98 8.31 7.52
C THR A 937 7.51 8.20 7.09
N SER A 938 6.91 9.30 6.63
CA SER A 938 5.54 9.30 6.10
C SER A 938 5.43 8.43 4.85
N ALA A 939 6.36 8.56 3.91
CA ALA A 939 6.32 7.79 2.67
C ALA A 939 6.58 6.29 2.89
N ILE A 940 7.45 5.94 3.85
CA ILE A 940 7.64 4.55 4.32
C ILE A 940 6.33 3.99 4.90
N CYS A 941 5.58 4.77 5.69
CA CYS A 941 4.26 4.37 6.19
C CYS A 941 3.26 4.12 5.05
N ASP A 942 3.23 4.99 4.03
CA ASP A 942 2.38 4.80 2.85
C ASP A 942 2.71 3.51 2.12
N ARG A 943 4.01 3.24 1.92
CA ARG A 943 4.47 2.02 1.25
C ARG A 943 4.16 0.77 2.07
N LEU A 944 4.38 0.79 3.39
CA LEU A 944 4.03 -0.30 4.28
C LEU A 944 2.52 -0.63 4.21
N ARG A 945 1.65 0.39 4.10
CA ARG A 945 0.21 0.19 3.91
C ARG A 945 -0.10 -0.53 2.60
N GLU A 946 0.55 -0.17 1.49
CA GLU A 946 0.36 -0.84 0.19
C GLU A 946 0.68 -2.33 0.24
N ILE A 947 1.69 -2.70 1.05
CA ILE A 947 2.10 -4.10 1.26
C ILE A 947 1.45 -4.73 2.50
N GLY A 948 0.37 -4.15 3.04
CA GLY A 948 -0.47 -4.81 4.04
C GLY A 948 -0.04 -4.62 5.49
N VAL A 949 0.69 -3.55 5.83
CA VAL A 949 1.11 -3.22 7.20
C VAL A 949 0.63 -1.81 7.56
N ILE A 950 -0.12 -1.69 8.66
CA ILE A 950 -0.53 -0.39 9.21
C ILE A 950 0.39 0.02 10.34
N VAL A 951 1.17 1.08 10.10
CA VAL A 951 1.99 1.79 11.08
C VAL A 951 1.95 3.29 10.76
N GLN A 952 2.18 4.15 11.76
CA GLN A 952 2.12 5.60 11.60
C GLN A 952 3.32 6.30 12.26
N PRO A 953 3.69 7.51 11.80
CA PRO A 953 4.68 8.32 12.47
C PRO A 953 4.24 8.79 13.87
N THR A 954 5.19 9.15 14.72
CA THR A 954 4.99 9.80 16.02
C THR A 954 6.21 10.66 16.38
N SER A 955 6.27 11.21 17.60
CA SER A 955 7.17 12.29 18.06
C SER A 955 6.83 13.67 17.49
N ASP A 956 7.31 14.72 18.17
CA ASP A 956 7.21 16.11 17.71
C ASP A 956 7.82 16.36 16.32
N ARG A 957 8.71 15.45 15.88
CA ARG A 957 9.41 15.52 14.59
C ARG A 957 8.81 14.58 13.55
N GLN A 958 7.81 13.78 13.91
CA GLN A 958 7.13 12.83 13.02
C GLN A 958 8.11 11.90 12.26
N CYS A 959 9.22 11.51 12.92
CA CYS A 959 10.28 10.68 12.33
C CYS A 959 10.50 9.35 13.06
N VAL A 960 9.51 8.90 13.85
CA VAL A 960 9.56 7.63 14.57
C VAL A 960 8.36 6.78 14.18
N LEU A 961 8.57 5.54 13.73
CA LEU A 961 7.47 4.58 13.55
C LEU A 961 6.91 4.18 14.90
N LYS A 962 5.60 4.34 15.07
CA LYS A 962 4.88 4.03 16.30
C LYS A 962 4.45 2.56 16.32
N ILE A 963 5.21 1.70 17.00
CA ILE A 963 4.97 0.24 17.02
C ILE A 963 4.36 -0.16 18.36
N LYS A 964 3.04 -0.31 18.39
CA LYS A 964 2.26 -0.69 19.57
C LYS A 964 1.08 -1.63 19.23
N PRO A 965 1.35 -2.79 18.60
CA PRO A 965 0.33 -3.75 18.15
C PRO A 965 -0.51 -4.30 19.32
N PRO A 966 -1.63 -4.98 19.07
CA PRO A 966 -2.27 -5.82 20.10
C PRO A 966 -1.28 -6.82 20.74
N LEU A 967 -1.47 -7.16 22.02
CA LEU A 967 -0.55 -8.04 22.75
C LEU A 967 -0.61 -9.50 22.29
N CYS A 968 -1.60 -9.86 21.46
CA CYS A 968 -1.68 -11.17 20.84
C CYS A 968 -0.85 -11.32 19.55
N LEU A 969 0.00 -10.32 19.22
CA LEU A 969 0.94 -10.38 18.09
C LEU A 969 1.76 -11.67 18.15
N THR A 970 1.87 -12.36 17.02
CA THR A 970 2.67 -13.60 16.92
C THR A 970 4.08 -13.33 16.40
N ARG A 971 5.01 -14.27 16.65
CA ARG A 971 6.36 -14.21 16.05
C ARG A 971 6.32 -14.14 14.52
N ARG A 972 5.44 -14.91 13.87
CA ARG A 972 5.25 -14.86 12.40
C ARG A 972 4.87 -13.45 11.93
N SER A 973 3.95 -12.79 12.63
CA SER A 973 3.54 -11.43 12.27
C SER A 973 4.65 -10.40 12.54
N ALA A 974 5.47 -10.62 13.59
CA ALA A 974 6.68 -9.82 13.80
C ALA A 974 7.69 -9.99 12.66
N ASP A 975 7.86 -11.22 12.13
CA ASP A 975 8.69 -11.48 10.94
C ASP A 975 8.13 -10.72 9.72
N VAL A 976 6.82 -10.83 9.45
CA VAL A 976 6.18 -10.12 8.34
C VAL A 976 6.39 -8.61 8.44
N PHE A 977 6.28 -8.02 9.64
CA PHE A 977 6.55 -6.60 9.81
C PHE A 977 8.02 -6.23 9.54
N ALA A 978 8.97 -6.99 10.11
CA ALA A 978 10.40 -6.72 9.92
C ALA A 978 10.83 -6.93 8.45
N ASP A 979 10.33 -7.98 7.80
CA ASP A 979 10.61 -8.28 6.39
C ASP A 979 9.98 -7.25 5.46
N ALA A 980 8.75 -6.79 5.77
CA ALA A 980 8.12 -5.70 5.04
C ALA A 980 8.89 -4.38 5.18
N LEU A 981 9.37 -4.04 6.39
CA LEU A 981 10.19 -2.85 6.59
C LEU A 981 11.54 -2.96 5.87
N ASP A 982 12.17 -4.14 5.88
CA ASP A 982 13.39 -4.42 5.13
C ASP A 982 13.19 -4.23 3.63
N ASP A 983 12.09 -4.76 3.10
CA ASP A 983 11.71 -4.62 1.70
C ASP A 983 11.61 -3.15 1.29
N VAL A 984 10.87 -2.35 2.08
CA VAL A 984 10.69 -0.92 1.82
C VAL A 984 12.00 -0.15 1.89
N LEU A 985 12.85 -0.43 2.87
CA LEU A 985 14.14 0.26 3.00
C LEU A 985 15.15 -0.17 1.93
N THR A 986 15.04 -1.40 1.41
CA THR A 986 15.93 -1.95 0.37
C THR A 986 15.51 -1.51 -1.03
N HIS A 987 14.22 -1.55 -1.33
CA HIS A 987 13.66 -1.35 -2.67
C HIS A 987 13.09 0.05 -2.89
N GLY A 988 12.83 0.80 -1.82
CA GLY A 988 12.26 2.14 -1.86
C GLY A 988 10.78 2.19 -1.47
N TRP A 989 10.28 3.43 -1.38
CA TRP A 989 8.92 3.79 -0.94
C TRP A 989 8.28 4.85 -1.83
#